data_AF-A0A317VYT5-F1
#
_entry.id   AF-A0A317VYT5-F1
#
_cell.length_a   1.000
_cell.length_b   1.000
_cell.length_c   1.000
_cell.angle_alpha   90.00
_cell.angle_beta   90.00
_cell.angle_gamma   90.00
#
_symmetry.space_group_name_H-M   'P 1'
#
loop_
_entity.id
_entity.type
_entity.pdbx_description
1 polymer ?
#
loop_
_entity_poly.entity_id
_entity_poly.type
_entity_poly.pdbx_seq_one_letter_code
_entity_poly.pdbx_strand_id
1 'polypeptide(L)'
;MAMAVLLPPKDRRDFDVAIICALQLEADAAEALFDHFWDDAGDQYGKAPGDQNTYRTGVIGNHNVVLAYMPGIGKGYAASVAASFRSSFQGIRLALLVGICGGVPGGTEKGIFLGDIVISDEIVIYDLGRRLPGGFYRKEALTNSPVNLEIRAFLHKLKGQKGREHLLNQTHRHLTTLQDRTGDYRCPARRLDRLFKPTYHHKHHNAARCWKCKKNELCKQAQETLCEELKCDTRRLVVRSRPSPNGIDIHFGRIASGDTVMKSGVDRDKIAAEENVIAFEMEGAGICNNLPCIVVKGVCDYADSHNDKVWQKYTAGTAAASIDRNERRDEQPTDTLRTGSCCHLDTTLSQAASSQSTYQDEGYNSQKNYDIGDGDLSRVLPTIDRNFKAALTGFRKHRKYLPRDVDLKSTLKTQRVIFSSNVEIMPSSGPLNHSPDLSSKVLLEVTIAIRTKLEEIEDATRRLPVATKAKVQPRSVADTLKDTVEDLISLVQVFTSLTPQPKQSRLSKESKVARNPGCRREFQHFRIVQQVACNLYDVLGTACNAHTVHDVHISLRPDLDGTLTRARFNVAFVRNPMAPGEAVWIDVESTIKTFEPSPQTVLTSVSRGPSSLKRPRQLQEAQACSKRVQFQLLPTLLSEPLQSRCPEEPITGIPNLYLQRNFCTVVERSLQQRECNDCIGLLGGNQIYQHLAYMGNQTNQTTMSMSLSKLITLSGADPTKGMGLYECVRLARYLATAVLYYHATPWLRKAWRSDDVQFFGAPDSLLQQPQNILPYMSTSIRASNSSMQSQSQPSEYQHIIRNPVLFGLGVMLLELAYQAPLRNLQQPVDLMKGETPGFADYFTAHRLVDYSCRKVSKSFRMIIKKCLHCDFGHDSDFTSPALQEAFFHDVIGGLENLEKVFQELQPDDP
;
A
#
# COMPACT_ATOMS: atom_id res chain seq x y z
N MET A 1 53.39 -3.12 6.76
CA MET A 1 52.43 -4.24 6.99
C MET A 1 51.69 -3.98 8.29
N ALA A 2 50.37 -3.80 8.21
CA ALA A 2 49.44 -3.93 9.33
C ALA A 2 48.05 -4.10 8.69
N MET A 3 47.68 -5.34 8.34
CA MET A 3 46.33 -5.57 7.84
C MET A 3 45.35 -5.35 8.99
N ALA A 4 44.30 -4.56 8.76
CA ALA A 4 43.18 -4.51 9.67
C ALA A 4 42.58 -5.92 9.73
N VAL A 5 42.63 -6.55 10.91
CA VAL A 5 42.09 -7.90 11.10
C VAL A 5 40.57 -7.79 11.00
N LEU A 6 40.03 -8.16 9.84
CA LEU A 6 38.61 -8.37 9.66
C LEU A 6 38.19 -9.49 10.61
N LEU A 7 37.45 -9.14 11.65
CA LEU A 7 36.88 -10.11 12.57
C LEU A 7 35.75 -10.86 11.86
N PRO A 8 35.68 -12.20 11.96
CA PRO A 8 34.61 -12.95 11.33
C PRO A 8 33.23 -12.55 11.88
N PRO A 9 32.17 -12.59 11.05
CA PRO A 9 30.78 -12.49 11.49
C PRO A 9 30.51 -13.41 12.68
N LYS A 10 29.78 -12.95 13.71
CA LYS A 10 29.47 -13.77 14.89
C LYS A 10 28.36 -14.78 14.63
N ASP A 11 27.36 -14.38 13.84
CA ASP A 11 26.30 -15.25 13.36
C ASP A 11 25.69 -14.73 12.05
N ARG A 12 24.70 -15.45 11.51
CA ARG A 12 24.05 -15.18 10.22
C ARG A 12 23.34 -13.82 10.11
N ARG A 13 23.24 -13.04 11.19
CA ARG A 13 22.69 -11.67 11.19
C ARG A 13 23.74 -10.60 10.92
N ASP A 14 25.02 -10.92 10.98
CA ASP A 14 26.13 -9.99 10.71
C ASP A 14 26.49 -9.90 9.20
N PHE A 15 25.73 -10.58 8.34
CA PHE A 15 25.80 -10.49 6.87
C PHE A 15 24.76 -9.49 6.34
N ASP A 16 25.22 -8.47 5.61
CA ASP A 16 24.38 -7.36 5.16
C ASP A 16 24.04 -7.37 3.66
N VAL A 17 24.83 -8.09 2.84
CA VAL A 17 24.65 -8.20 1.38
C VAL A 17 24.53 -9.65 0.94
N ALA A 18 23.53 -9.94 0.09
CA ALA A 18 23.41 -11.20 -0.63
C ALA A 18 23.79 -11.01 -2.09
N ILE A 19 24.51 -11.97 -2.67
CA ILE A 19 24.65 -12.13 -4.12
C ILE A 19 23.83 -13.36 -4.53
N ILE A 20 23.07 -13.25 -5.61
CA ILE A 20 22.27 -14.34 -6.18
C ILE A 20 22.68 -14.50 -7.64
N CYS A 21 23.08 -15.70 -8.03
CA CYS A 21 23.51 -16.05 -9.39
C CYS A 21 22.68 -17.22 -9.93
N ALA A 22 22.25 -17.13 -11.19
CA ALA A 22 21.36 -18.10 -11.85
C ALA A 22 22.11 -19.25 -12.54
N LEU A 23 23.37 -19.00 -12.91
CA LEU A 23 24.27 -19.93 -13.61
C LEU A 23 25.61 -20.04 -12.87
N GLN A 24 26.26 -21.21 -13.00
CA GLN A 24 27.60 -21.42 -12.44
C GLN A 24 28.60 -20.36 -12.90
N LEU A 25 28.62 -20.01 -14.20
CA LEU A 25 29.53 -18.98 -14.75
C LEU A 25 29.30 -17.57 -14.20
N GLU A 26 28.15 -17.30 -13.58
CA GLU A 26 27.85 -16.03 -12.91
C GLU A 26 28.30 -16.08 -11.44
N ALA A 27 28.14 -17.25 -10.80
CA ALA A 27 28.66 -17.51 -9.46
C ALA A 27 30.20 -17.53 -9.45
N ASP A 28 30.84 -18.22 -10.39
CA ASP A 28 32.31 -18.27 -10.57
C ASP A 28 32.92 -16.86 -10.71
N ALA A 29 32.22 -15.95 -11.41
CA ALA A 29 32.65 -14.57 -11.63
C ALA A 29 32.51 -13.69 -10.38
N ALA A 30 31.46 -13.92 -9.58
CA ALA A 30 31.26 -13.25 -8.29
C ALA A 30 32.20 -13.80 -7.22
N GLU A 31 32.37 -15.12 -7.14
CA GLU A 31 33.23 -15.83 -6.20
C GLU A 31 34.71 -15.42 -6.38
N ALA A 32 35.16 -15.26 -7.63
CA ALA A 32 36.51 -14.79 -7.96
C ALA A 32 36.82 -13.33 -7.55
N LEU A 33 35.84 -12.58 -7.01
CA LEU A 33 36.00 -11.22 -6.47
C LEU A 33 35.97 -11.15 -4.93
N PHE A 34 35.79 -12.26 -4.22
CA PHE A 34 35.90 -12.25 -2.76
C PHE A 34 37.32 -11.90 -2.31
N ASP A 35 37.44 -11.07 -1.27
CA ASP A 35 38.71 -10.80 -0.58
C ASP A 35 39.11 -11.99 0.31
N HIS A 36 38.12 -12.68 0.92
CA HIS A 36 38.28 -13.86 1.77
C HIS A 36 36.94 -14.60 1.95
N PHE A 37 36.97 -15.92 2.14
CA PHE A 37 35.81 -16.75 2.50
C PHE A 37 35.84 -17.15 3.97
N TRP A 38 34.68 -17.06 4.63
CA TRP A 38 34.53 -17.46 6.03
C TRP A 38 34.26 -18.97 6.21
N ASP A 39 34.04 -19.70 5.12
CA ASP A 39 33.73 -21.14 5.10
C ASP A 39 34.82 -22.04 4.48
N ASP A 40 36.00 -21.50 4.15
CA ASP A 40 37.17 -22.29 3.70
C ASP A 40 37.60 -23.36 4.74
N ALA A 41 37.29 -23.13 6.03
CA ALA A 41 37.52 -24.08 7.12
C ALA A 41 36.28 -24.97 7.44
N GLY A 42 35.23 -24.90 6.62
CA GLY A 42 33.92 -25.50 6.85
C GLY A 42 32.85 -24.45 7.18
N ASP A 43 31.59 -24.72 6.82
CA ASP A 43 30.45 -23.83 7.07
C ASP A 43 30.10 -23.77 8.57
N GLN A 44 30.65 -22.76 9.25
CA GLN A 44 30.37 -22.47 10.66
C GLN A 44 29.03 -21.73 10.89
N TYR A 45 28.36 -21.26 9.84
CA TYR A 45 27.14 -20.47 9.95
C TYR A 45 25.88 -21.31 9.71
N GLY A 46 25.97 -22.29 8.81
CA GLY A 46 24.88 -23.14 8.40
C GLY A 46 23.76 -22.37 7.69
N LYS A 47 22.56 -22.94 7.77
CA LYS A 47 21.32 -22.34 7.28
C LYS A 47 20.15 -22.71 8.18
N ALA A 48 19.02 -22.05 8.02
CA ALA A 48 17.82 -22.33 8.81
C ALA A 48 17.25 -23.73 8.48
N PRO A 49 16.61 -24.42 9.46
CA PRO A 49 15.89 -25.65 9.19
C PRO A 49 14.85 -25.47 8.07
N GLY A 50 14.85 -26.39 7.11
CA GLY A 50 14.00 -26.32 5.91
C GLY A 50 14.59 -25.54 4.73
N ASP A 51 15.72 -24.86 4.89
CA ASP A 51 16.42 -24.20 3.79
C ASP A 51 17.17 -25.23 2.92
N GLN A 52 16.81 -25.30 1.63
CA GLN A 52 17.37 -26.25 0.68
C GLN A 52 18.56 -25.69 -0.12
N ASN A 53 18.82 -24.38 -0.08
CA ASN A 53 19.81 -23.73 -0.95
C ASN A 53 21.26 -24.02 -0.53
N THR A 54 22.19 -23.81 -1.45
CA THR A 54 23.63 -23.81 -1.19
C THR A 54 24.15 -22.38 -1.17
N TYR A 55 25.03 -22.08 -0.21
CA TYR A 55 25.62 -20.77 0.00
C TYR A 55 27.15 -20.87 0.04
N ARG A 56 27.83 -19.75 -0.27
CA ARG A 56 29.15 -19.44 0.27
C ARG A 56 29.11 -18.10 1.00
N THR A 57 29.99 -17.96 1.98
CA THR A 57 30.06 -16.85 2.93
C THR A 57 31.46 -16.26 2.93
N GLY A 58 31.56 -14.93 2.98
CA GLY A 58 32.85 -14.25 2.92
C GLY A 58 32.73 -12.74 3.03
N VAL A 59 33.73 -12.04 2.50
CA VAL A 59 33.82 -10.58 2.53
C VAL A 59 34.24 -10.03 1.15
N ILE A 60 33.62 -8.92 0.76
CA ILE A 60 33.99 -8.11 -0.41
C ILE A 60 34.16 -6.68 0.09
N GLY A 61 35.39 -6.15 0.03
CA GLY A 61 35.73 -4.83 0.53
C GLY A 61 35.48 -4.71 2.04
N ASN A 62 34.39 -4.04 2.42
CA ASN A 62 33.99 -3.80 3.82
C ASN A 62 32.64 -4.46 4.18
N HIS A 63 32.08 -5.32 3.32
CA HIS A 63 30.74 -5.91 3.46
C HIS A 63 30.80 -7.43 3.67
N ASN A 64 29.95 -7.96 4.54
CA ASN A 64 29.86 -9.41 4.79
C ASN A 64 28.84 -10.00 3.82
N VAL A 65 29.34 -10.81 2.89
CA VAL A 65 28.59 -11.25 1.71
C VAL A 65 28.23 -12.73 1.79
N VAL A 66 26.99 -13.04 1.41
CA VAL A 66 26.53 -14.42 1.17
C VAL A 66 26.22 -14.58 -0.31
N LEU A 67 26.96 -15.44 -1.01
CA LEU A 67 26.65 -15.87 -2.38
C LEU A 67 25.69 -17.06 -2.32
N ALA A 68 24.58 -17.01 -3.05
CA ALA A 68 23.66 -18.12 -3.25
C ALA A 68 23.69 -18.65 -4.68
N TYR A 69 23.85 -19.96 -4.81
CA TYR A 69 23.80 -20.67 -6.09
C TYR A 69 22.34 -21.08 -6.33
N MET A 70 21.70 -20.53 -7.36
CA MET A 70 20.34 -20.96 -7.72
C MET A 70 20.35 -22.39 -8.30
N PRO A 71 19.37 -23.25 -7.97
CA PRO A 71 19.26 -24.59 -8.55
C PRO A 71 18.83 -24.61 -10.03
N GLY A 72 18.46 -23.45 -10.59
CA GLY A 72 18.13 -23.30 -12.01
C GLY A 72 17.63 -21.89 -12.36
N ILE A 73 17.59 -21.59 -13.66
CA ILE A 73 17.13 -20.33 -14.26
C ILE A 73 15.64 -20.08 -13.97
N GLY A 74 15.23 -18.81 -13.82
CA GLY A 74 13.82 -18.41 -13.82
C GLY A 74 13.24 -17.95 -12.47
N LYS A 75 12.08 -17.26 -12.54
CA LYS A 75 11.50 -16.52 -11.40
C LYS A 75 11.14 -17.41 -10.20
N GLY A 76 10.75 -18.66 -10.44
CA GLY A 76 10.36 -19.61 -9.39
C GLY A 76 11.51 -19.97 -8.44
N TYR A 77 12.66 -20.37 -9.00
CA TYR A 77 13.85 -20.66 -8.20
C TYR A 77 14.42 -19.40 -7.55
N ALA A 78 14.42 -18.27 -8.26
CA ALA A 78 14.86 -16.99 -7.73
C ALA A 78 14.03 -16.54 -6.50
N ALA A 79 12.70 -16.74 -6.56
CA ALA A 79 11.81 -16.48 -5.43
C ALA A 79 12.05 -17.43 -4.25
N SER A 80 12.33 -18.71 -4.51
CA SER A 80 12.63 -19.69 -3.45
C SER A 80 13.91 -19.36 -2.70
N VAL A 81 15.01 -19.05 -3.42
CA VAL A 81 16.28 -18.58 -2.81
C VAL A 81 16.05 -17.32 -1.98
N ALA A 82 15.37 -16.32 -2.56
CA ALA A 82 15.13 -15.04 -1.90
C ALA A 82 14.20 -15.15 -0.67
N ALA A 83 13.27 -16.11 -0.66
CA ALA A 83 12.44 -16.40 0.52
C ALA A 83 13.26 -17.06 1.65
N SER A 84 14.11 -18.03 1.33
CA SER A 84 14.97 -18.73 2.31
C SER A 84 16.00 -17.81 2.97
N PHE A 85 16.53 -16.82 2.25
CA PHE A 85 17.37 -15.79 2.84
C PHE A 85 16.73 -15.11 4.07
N ARG A 86 15.40 -14.95 4.09
CA ARG A 86 14.67 -14.31 5.22
C ARG A 86 14.67 -15.14 6.51
N SER A 87 14.89 -16.46 6.44
CA SER A 87 15.04 -17.32 7.62
C SER A 87 16.53 -17.57 7.94
N SER A 88 17.35 -17.77 6.91
CA SER A 88 18.78 -18.07 7.05
C SER A 88 19.64 -16.86 7.40
N PHE A 89 19.61 -15.79 6.61
CA PHE A 89 20.47 -14.60 6.83
C PHE A 89 19.60 -13.37 7.05
N GLN A 90 19.11 -13.22 8.27
CA GLN A 90 18.15 -12.17 8.67
C GLN A 90 18.75 -10.76 8.67
N GLY A 91 20.07 -10.62 8.51
CA GLY A 91 20.77 -9.34 8.39
C GLY A 91 20.75 -8.72 6.98
N ILE A 92 20.36 -9.47 5.95
CA ILE A 92 20.48 -9.05 4.56
C ILE A 92 19.59 -7.84 4.25
N ARG A 93 20.21 -6.69 3.95
CA ARG A 93 19.55 -5.42 3.62
C ARG A 93 19.46 -5.17 2.12
N LEU A 94 20.33 -5.80 1.34
CA LEU A 94 20.42 -5.68 -0.11
C LEU A 94 20.78 -7.03 -0.74
N ALA A 95 19.97 -7.47 -1.69
CA ALA A 95 20.31 -8.57 -2.59
C ALA A 95 20.77 -8.03 -3.97
N LEU A 96 21.85 -8.58 -4.49
CA LEU A 96 22.39 -8.28 -5.81
C LEU A 96 22.18 -9.52 -6.69
N LEU A 97 21.23 -9.43 -7.63
CA LEU A 97 21.11 -10.45 -8.67
C LEU A 97 22.16 -10.14 -9.74
N VAL A 98 23.23 -10.93 -9.76
CA VAL A 98 24.36 -10.76 -10.67
C VAL A 98 24.27 -11.81 -11.77
N GLY A 99 24.54 -11.41 -13.02
CA GLY A 99 24.55 -12.38 -14.12
C GLY A 99 24.59 -11.80 -15.52
N ILE A 100 23.98 -12.52 -16.47
CA ILE A 100 23.90 -12.15 -17.89
C ILE A 100 22.46 -11.88 -18.37
N CYS A 101 22.32 -11.03 -19.39
CA CYS A 101 21.04 -10.65 -19.99
C CYS A 101 21.13 -10.42 -21.51
N GLY A 102 19.95 -10.40 -22.17
CA GLY A 102 19.81 -9.92 -23.54
C GLY A 102 19.55 -8.41 -23.56
N GLY A 103 20.38 -7.62 -24.24
CA GLY A 103 20.27 -6.15 -24.27
C GLY A 103 19.38 -5.64 -25.42
N VAL A 104 18.71 -4.51 -25.20
CA VAL A 104 17.96 -3.80 -26.25
C VAL A 104 18.88 -2.80 -26.97
N PRO A 105 19.23 -3.00 -28.25
CA PRO A 105 20.28 -2.20 -28.90
C PRO A 105 20.04 -0.69 -28.90
N GLY A 106 18.78 -0.28 -29.08
CA GLY A 106 18.33 1.12 -29.07
C GLY A 106 17.69 1.57 -27.76
N GLY A 107 17.86 0.84 -26.66
CA GLY A 107 17.25 1.17 -25.36
C GLY A 107 17.81 2.44 -24.69
N THR A 108 18.92 2.98 -25.17
CA THR A 108 19.52 4.24 -24.73
C THR A 108 20.03 5.05 -25.92
N GLU A 109 20.16 6.37 -25.77
CA GLU A 109 20.63 7.29 -26.84
C GLU A 109 22.04 6.93 -27.36
N LYS A 110 22.90 6.36 -26.51
CA LYS A 110 24.24 5.87 -26.88
C LYS A 110 24.21 4.50 -27.58
N GLY A 111 23.09 3.79 -27.48
CA GLY A 111 22.94 2.37 -27.79
C GLY A 111 23.60 1.45 -26.75
N ILE A 112 23.08 0.22 -26.65
CA ILE A 112 23.59 -0.83 -25.75
C ILE A 112 24.33 -1.88 -26.59
N PHE A 113 25.54 -2.25 -26.18
CA PHE A 113 26.43 -3.15 -26.92
C PHE A 113 26.78 -4.41 -26.09
N LEU A 114 27.29 -5.47 -26.73
CA LEU A 114 27.67 -6.69 -26.00
C LEU A 114 28.84 -6.42 -25.04
N GLY A 115 28.81 -6.96 -23.83
CA GLY A 115 29.76 -6.63 -22.76
C GLY A 115 29.40 -5.40 -21.91
N ASP A 116 28.44 -4.57 -22.34
CA ASP A 116 27.92 -3.49 -21.50
C ASP A 116 27.18 -4.05 -20.27
N ILE A 117 27.06 -3.22 -19.23
CA ILE A 117 26.39 -3.59 -17.98
C ILE A 117 25.07 -2.84 -17.87
N VAL A 118 24.02 -3.53 -17.45
CA VAL A 118 22.69 -2.96 -17.21
C VAL A 118 22.33 -3.14 -15.74
N ILE A 119 22.00 -2.03 -15.08
CA ILE A 119 21.57 -1.98 -13.68
C ILE A 119 20.10 -1.58 -13.63
N SER A 120 19.29 -2.34 -12.89
CA SER A 120 17.85 -2.09 -12.79
C SER A 120 17.53 -0.85 -11.97
N ASP A 121 16.79 0.08 -12.57
CA ASP A 121 15.95 1.04 -11.84
C ASP A 121 14.64 0.42 -11.38
N GLU A 122 14.10 -0.46 -12.22
CA GLU A 122 12.74 -0.98 -12.10
C GLU A 122 12.64 -2.31 -12.88
N ILE A 123 11.81 -3.24 -12.41
CA ILE A 123 11.59 -4.54 -13.08
C ILE A 123 10.16 -4.61 -13.63
N VAL A 124 10.05 -5.06 -14.87
CA VAL A 124 8.82 -5.13 -15.67
C VAL A 124 8.52 -6.60 -16.00
N ILE A 125 7.47 -7.19 -15.41
CA ILE A 125 7.13 -8.60 -15.66
C ILE A 125 6.40 -8.74 -16.99
N TYR A 126 7.14 -8.91 -18.08
CA TYR A 126 6.61 -8.75 -19.43
C TYR A 126 5.72 -9.93 -19.89
N ASP A 127 5.93 -11.13 -19.34
CA ASP A 127 5.22 -12.37 -19.74
C ASP A 127 4.04 -12.76 -18.82
N LEU A 128 3.65 -11.91 -17.87
CA LEU A 128 2.47 -12.11 -17.02
C LEU A 128 1.21 -11.54 -17.68
N GLY A 129 0.23 -12.39 -18.03
CA GLY A 129 -0.96 -11.93 -18.77
C GLY A 129 -1.97 -13.01 -19.14
N ARG A 130 -2.89 -12.66 -20.06
CA ARG A 130 -3.93 -13.52 -20.61
C ARG A 130 -3.67 -13.74 -22.10
N ARG A 131 -3.56 -14.99 -22.54
CA ARG A 131 -3.55 -15.33 -23.97
C ARG A 131 -5.00 -15.46 -24.47
N LEU A 132 -5.36 -14.72 -25.50
CA LEU A 132 -6.66 -14.73 -26.16
C LEU A 132 -6.49 -15.10 -27.65
N PRO A 133 -7.56 -15.47 -28.37
CA PRO A 133 -7.52 -15.52 -29.83
C PRO A 133 -7.00 -14.20 -30.40
N GLY A 134 -5.98 -14.25 -31.25
CA GLY A 134 -5.34 -13.08 -31.85
C GLY A 134 -4.17 -12.46 -31.07
N GLY A 135 -3.91 -12.82 -29.81
CA GLY A 135 -2.73 -12.27 -29.12
C GLY A 135 -2.54 -12.61 -27.63
N PHE A 136 -1.41 -12.14 -27.10
CA PHE A 136 -1.15 -12.12 -25.66
C PHE A 136 -1.44 -10.73 -25.12
N TYR A 137 -2.44 -10.62 -24.25
CA TYR A 137 -2.78 -9.40 -23.53
C TYR A 137 -2.07 -9.45 -22.18
N ARG A 138 -0.93 -8.75 -22.09
CA ARG A 138 -0.21 -8.60 -20.81
C ARG A 138 -1.17 -8.05 -19.75
N LYS A 139 -1.10 -8.61 -18.53
CA LYS A 139 -1.80 -8.02 -17.38
C LYS A 139 -1.01 -6.78 -17.00
N GLU A 140 -1.66 -5.61 -16.94
CA GLU A 140 -1.06 -4.44 -16.30
C GLU A 140 -0.68 -4.82 -14.86
N ALA A 141 0.62 -4.98 -14.63
CA ALA A 141 1.16 -5.66 -13.47
C ALA A 141 2.38 -4.90 -12.96
N LEU A 142 2.16 -4.28 -11.79
CA LEU A 142 3.10 -4.06 -10.69
C LEU A 142 4.58 -4.10 -11.11
N THR A 143 5.21 -2.93 -11.18
CA THR A 143 6.66 -2.85 -11.21
C THR A 143 7.19 -3.26 -9.85
N ASN A 144 7.59 -4.53 -9.75
CA ASN A 144 7.66 -5.27 -8.48
C ASN A 144 8.80 -4.86 -7.53
N SER A 145 9.51 -3.75 -7.79
CA SER A 145 10.52 -3.24 -6.86
C SER A 145 9.82 -2.58 -5.66
N PRO A 146 9.85 -3.18 -4.45
CA PRO A 146 9.27 -2.56 -3.28
C PRO A 146 9.98 -1.24 -2.98
N VAL A 147 9.29 -0.30 -2.35
CA VAL A 147 9.71 1.10 -2.21
C VAL A 147 10.79 1.27 -1.13
N ASN A 148 11.92 0.57 -1.27
CA ASN A 148 13.12 0.78 -0.48
C ASN A 148 13.74 2.13 -0.87
N LEU A 149 13.51 3.14 -0.03
CA LEU A 149 14.01 4.50 -0.20
C LEU A 149 15.54 4.59 -0.18
N GLU A 150 16.21 3.71 0.58
CA GLU A 150 17.68 3.66 0.64
C GLU A 150 18.27 3.17 -0.68
N ILE A 151 17.72 2.10 -1.27
CA ILE A 151 18.11 1.61 -2.61
C ILE A 151 17.86 2.68 -3.68
N ARG A 152 16.70 3.35 -3.66
CA ARG A 152 16.41 4.40 -4.66
C ARG A 152 17.33 5.62 -4.50
N ALA A 153 17.69 6.00 -3.27
CA ALA A 153 18.67 7.06 -3.00
C ALA A 153 20.09 6.64 -3.42
N PHE A 154 20.46 5.38 -3.21
CA PHE A 154 21.75 4.81 -3.63
C PHE A 154 21.87 4.75 -5.16
N LEU A 155 20.86 4.27 -5.87
CA LEU A 155 20.80 4.32 -7.33
C LEU A 155 20.86 5.77 -7.86
N HIS A 156 20.21 6.73 -7.20
CA HIS A 156 20.33 8.14 -7.56
C HIS A 156 21.75 8.69 -7.33
N LYS A 157 22.46 8.25 -6.27
CA LYS A 157 23.89 8.57 -6.05
C LYS A 157 24.76 7.98 -7.18
N LEU A 158 24.54 6.72 -7.56
CA LEU A 158 25.29 6.04 -8.62
C LEU A 158 25.03 6.64 -10.01
N LYS A 159 23.81 7.13 -10.28
CA LYS A 159 23.43 7.81 -11.53
C LYS A 159 24.07 9.20 -11.70
N GLY A 160 24.34 9.91 -10.61
CA GLY A 160 25.04 11.19 -10.67
C GLY A 160 26.43 11.02 -11.29
N GLN A 161 26.91 12.04 -12.01
CA GLN A 161 28.15 11.95 -12.82
C GLN A 161 29.33 11.30 -12.08
N LYS A 162 29.68 11.83 -10.89
CA LYS A 162 30.76 11.27 -10.05
C LYS A 162 30.52 9.83 -9.60
N GLY A 163 29.25 9.43 -9.43
CA GLY A 163 28.86 8.06 -9.12
C GLY A 163 29.11 7.12 -10.29
N ARG A 164 28.73 7.53 -11.51
CA ARG A 164 28.99 6.78 -12.75
C ARG A 164 30.50 6.65 -13.00
N GLU A 165 31.24 7.75 -12.91
CA GLU A 165 32.69 7.79 -13.10
C GLU A 165 33.41 6.87 -12.10
N HIS A 166 33.04 6.93 -10.81
CA HIS A 166 33.60 6.05 -9.79
C HIS A 166 33.27 4.57 -10.05
N LEU A 167 31.99 4.24 -10.25
CA LEU A 167 31.52 2.87 -10.50
C LEU A 167 32.20 2.26 -11.73
N LEU A 168 32.33 3.04 -12.81
CA LEU A 168 32.99 2.60 -14.04
C LEU A 168 34.48 2.34 -13.83
N ASN A 169 35.17 3.21 -13.08
CA ASN A 169 36.59 3.04 -12.77
C ASN A 169 36.87 1.83 -11.86
N GLN A 170 36.01 1.56 -10.87
CA GLN A 170 36.11 0.35 -10.04
C GLN A 170 35.84 -0.90 -10.90
N THR A 171 34.77 -0.89 -11.71
CA THR A 171 34.45 -1.98 -12.65
C THR A 171 35.64 -2.33 -13.55
N HIS A 172 36.34 -1.34 -14.12
CA HIS A 172 37.52 -1.60 -14.94
C HIS A 172 38.67 -2.24 -14.14
N ARG A 173 38.92 -1.80 -12.89
CA ARG A 173 39.96 -2.40 -12.02
C ARG A 173 39.67 -3.85 -11.70
N HIS A 174 38.45 -4.15 -11.24
CA HIS A 174 38.09 -5.50 -10.78
C HIS A 174 38.00 -6.47 -11.96
N LEU A 175 37.58 -6.00 -13.14
CA LEU A 175 37.62 -6.79 -14.37
C LEU A 175 39.05 -7.11 -14.82
N THR A 176 39.99 -6.16 -14.70
CA THR A 176 41.42 -6.46 -14.93
C THR A 176 41.92 -7.49 -13.94
N THR A 177 41.59 -7.36 -12.64
CA THR A 177 41.93 -8.38 -11.62
C THR A 177 41.38 -9.77 -11.97
N LEU A 178 40.14 -9.87 -12.47
CA LEU A 178 39.57 -11.13 -12.96
C LEU A 178 40.34 -11.69 -14.17
N GLN A 179 40.70 -10.83 -15.13
CA GLN A 179 41.44 -11.20 -16.35
C GLN A 179 42.88 -11.63 -16.10
N ASP A 180 43.52 -11.06 -15.08
CA ASP A 180 44.89 -11.39 -14.64
C ASP A 180 44.91 -12.64 -13.76
N ARG A 181 43.93 -12.81 -12.85
CA ARG A 181 43.72 -14.06 -12.08
C ARG A 181 43.37 -15.24 -12.98
N THR A 182 42.54 -15.00 -13.99
CA THR A 182 41.97 -16.03 -14.87
C THR A 182 41.75 -15.50 -16.30
N GLY A 183 42.43 -16.09 -17.28
CA GLY A 183 42.34 -15.67 -18.70
C GLY A 183 40.96 -15.83 -19.35
N ASP A 184 40.03 -16.48 -18.67
CA ASP A 184 38.65 -16.79 -19.09
C ASP A 184 37.73 -15.56 -19.22
N TYR A 185 38.03 -14.47 -18.52
CA TYR A 185 37.22 -13.24 -18.53
C TYR A 185 37.70 -12.20 -19.56
N ARG A 186 38.49 -12.60 -20.56
CA ARG A 186 38.99 -11.68 -21.60
C ARG A 186 37.88 -11.18 -22.53
N CYS A 187 37.96 -9.91 -22.90
CA CYS A 187 37.01 -9.27 -23.83
C CYS A 187 37.07 -9.93 -25.23
N PRO A 188 35.93 -10.42 -25.78
CA PRO A 188 35.88 -10.97 -27.13
C PRO A 188 36.26 -9.94 -28.21
N ALA A 189 36.80 -10.44 -29.32
CA ALA A 189 37.17 -9.59 -30.46
C ALA A 189 35.94 -8.83 -31.00
N ARG A 190 36.00 -7.49 -31.08
CA ARG A 190 34.85 -6.63 -31.40
C ARG A 190 34.12 -6.94 -32.71
N ARG A 191 34.74 -7.64 -33.66
CA ARG A 191 34.08 -8.20 -34.87
C ARG A 191 32.99 -9.24 -34.57
N LEU A 192 32.89 -9.71 -33.31
CA LEU A 192 31.88 -10.65 -32.82
C LEU A 192 30.68 -9.93 -32.18
N ASP A 193 30.74 -8.61 -31.99
CA ASP A 193 29.59 -7.77 -31.64
C ASP A 193 28.75 -7.57 -32.91
N ARG A 194 27.70 -8.40 -33.06
CA ARG A 194 26.98 -8.61 -34.32
C ARG A 194 25.48 -8.47 -34.12
N LEU A 195 24.97 -7.25 -34.31
CA LEU A 195 23.53 -6.99 -34.37
C LEU A 195 23.00 -7.19 -35.78
N PHE A 196 22.05 -8.11 -35.96
CA PHE A 196 21.28 -8.26 -37.20
C PHE A 196 20.02 -7.39 -37.19
N LYS A 197 19.47 -7.08 -38.37
CA LYS A 197 18.17 -6.39 -38.48
C LYS A 197 17.06 -7.23 -37.80
N PRO A 198 16.14 -6.63 -37.03
CA PRO A 198 15.18 -7.37 -36.20
C PRO A 198 14.28 -8.37 -36.96
N THR A 199 14.00 -8.09 -38.23
CA THR A 199 13.19 -8.93 -39.12
C THR A 199 13.99 -10.02 -39.86
N TYR A 200 15.32 -10.06 -39.68
CA TYR A 200 16.14 -11.15 -40.16
C TYR A 200 16.03 -12.35 -39.21
N HIS A 201 16.00 -13.56 -39.75
CA HIS A 201 15.70 -14.78 -39.01
C HIS A 201 16.88 -15.75 -39.07
N HIS A 202 17.36 -16.17 -37.90
CA HIS A 202 18.43 -17.18 -37.76
C HIS A 202 17.92 -18.57 -38.16
N LYS A 203 18.23 -19.01 -39.39
CA LYS A 203 17.69 -20.25 -39.98
C LYS A 203 18.61 -20.83 -41.05
N HIS A 204 18.43 -22.11 -41.40
CA HIS A 204 19.07 -22.68 -42.59
C HIS A 204 18.66 -21.92 -43.85
N HIS A 205 19.60 -21.17 -44.45
CA HIS A 205 19.32 -20.38 -45.67
C HIS A 205 19.27 -21.23 -46.95
N ASN A 206 19.89 -22.42 -46.97
CA ASN A 206 19.71 -23.39 -48.05
C ASN A 206 18.37 -24.13 -47.87
N ALA A 207 17.37 -23.78 -48.68
CA ALA A 207 16.03 -24.34 -48.64
C ALA A 207 15.93 -25.85 -48.95
N ALA A 208 16.98 -26.47 -49.51
CA ALA A 208 17.05 -27.92 -49.71
C ALA A 208 17.47 -28.68 -48.43
N ARG A 209 18.08 -28.00 -47.45
CA ARG A 209 18.60 -28.64 -46.22
C ARG A 209 17.61 -28.71 -45.05
N CYS A 210 16.53 -27.93 -45.06
CA CYS A 210 15.51 -28.01 -44.00
C CYS A 210 14.13 -27.54 -44.48
N TRP A 211 13.13 -28.43 -44.44
CA TRP A 211 11.75 -28.11 -44.86
C TRP A 211 11.08 -27.06 -43.96
N LYS A 212 11.41 -27.03 -42.66
CA LYS A 212 10.89 -26.03 -41.72
C LYS A 212 11.40 -24.63 -42.05
N CYS A 213 12.73 -24.49 -42.21
CA CYS A 213 13.34 -23.20 -42.60
C CYS A 213 12.87 -22.70 -43.98
N LYS A 214 12.51 -23.59 -44.90
CA LYS A 214 11.88 -23.25 -46.19
C LYS A 214 10.50 -22.61 -46.02
N LYS A 215 9.72 -23.01 -45.01
CA LYS A 215 8.41 -22.43 -44.66
C LYS A 215 8.47 -21.27 -43.65
N ASN A 216 9.65 -20.85 -43.20
CA ASN A 216 9.86 -19.97 -42.04
C ASN A 216 9.38 -20.55 -40.70
N GLU A 217 9.18 -21.87 -40.60
CA GLU A 217 8.86 -22.55 -39.34
C GLU A 217 10.09 -22.72 -38.43
N LEU A 218 9.85 -22.79 -37.11
CA LEU A 218 10.89 -22.97 -36.09
C LEU A 218 11.70 -24.28 -36.29
N CYS A 219 13.02 -24.14 -36.35
CA CYS A 219 13.97 -25.24 -36.51
C CYS A 219 14.99 -25.20 -35.36
N LYS A 220 14.85 -26.13 -34.39
CA LYS A 220 15.73 -26.20 -33.20
C LYS A 220 17.22 -26.27 -33.57
N GLN A 221 17.58 -27.16 -34.50
CA GLN A 221 18.95 -27.28 -35.02
C GLN A 221 19.53 -25.93 -35.45
N ALA A 222 18.80 -25.14 -36.25
CA ALA A 222 19.29 -23.83 -36.66
C ALA A 222 19.39 -22.84 -35.47
N GLN A 223 18.43 -22.87 -34.55
CA GLN A 223 18.43 -22.05 -33.32
C GLN A 223 19.52 -22.44 -32.30
N GLU A 224 20.24 -23.53 -32.55
CA GLU A 224 21.36 -24.07 -31.76
C GLU A 224 22.69 -24.03 -32.55
N THR A 225 22.67 -23.70 -33.85
CA THR A 225 23.83 -23.60 -34.75
C THR A 225 24.37 -22.16 -34.79
N LEU A 226 25.69 -21.96 -34.92
CA LEU A 226 26.28 -20.62 -34.96
C LEU A 226 26.00 -19.85 -36.27
N CYS A 227 26.05 -18.52 -36.20
CA CYS A 227 25.86 -17.62 -37.36
C CYS A 227 26.87 -17.87 -38.49
N GLU A 228 28.12 -18.18 -38.15
CA GLU A 228 29.17 -18.61 -39.07
C GLU A 228 28.79 -19.88 -39.85
N GLU A 229 28.23 -20.88 -39.16
CA GLU A 229 27.94 -22.20 -39.70
C GLU A 229 26.68 -22.20 -40.58
N LEU A 230 25.63 -21.45 -40.16
CA LEU A 230 24.46 -21.18 -41.00
C LEU A 230 24.76 -20.25 -42.19
N LYS A 231 25.89 -19.52 -42.13
CA LYS A 231 26.30 -18.47 -43.07
C LYS A 231 25.26 -17.35 -43.17
N CYS A 232 24.92 -16.79 -42.00
CA CYS A 232 24.04 -15.64 -41.89
C CYS A 232 24.56 -14.44 -42.72
N ASP A 233 23.66 -13.79 -43.44
CA ASP A 233 23.95 -12.75 -44.43
C ASP A 233 24.45 -11.47 -43.75
N THR A 234 25.75 -11.22 -43.82
CA THR A 234 26.40 -10.06 -43.19
C THR A 234 25.87 -8.72 -43.70
N ARG A 235 25.22 -8.67 -44.88
CA ARG A 235 24.53 -7.48 -45.40
C ARG A 235 23.23 -7.15 -44.64
N ARG A 236 22.82 -8.03 -43.72
CA ARG A 236 21.70 -7.86 -42.78
C ARG A 236 22.15 -7.38 -41.40
N LEU A 237 23.45 -7.17 -41.18
CA LEU A 237 23.95 -6.51 -39.97
C LEU A 237 23.50 -5.04 -39.93
N VAL A 238 23.38 -4.49 -38.72
CA VAL A 238 23.15 -3.08 -38.44
C VAL A 238 24.50 -2.41 -38.24
N VAL A 239 24.82 -1.42 -39.08
CA VAL A 239 26.06 -0.62 -38.93
C VAL A 239 25.94 0.24 -37.69
N ARG A 240 26.81 0.01 -36.71
CA ARG A 240 26.86 0.75 -35.44
C ARG A 240 28.30 0.89 -34.96
N SER A 241 28.63 2.05 -34.37
CA SER A 241 29.95 2.35 -33.81
C SER A 241 29.84 2.55 -32.31
N ARG A 242 30.66 1.86 -31.50
CA ARG A 242 30.68 2.08 -30.05
C ARG A 242 31.37 3.41 -29.72
N PRO A 243 30.81 4.27 -28.85
CA PRO A 243 31.43 5.55 -28.48
C PRO A 243 32.85 5.46 -27.88
N SER A 244 33.22 4.34 -27.26
CA SER A 244 34.57 4.13 -26.70
C SER A 244 35.27 2.92 -27.37
N PRO A 245 36.51 3.09 -27.88
CA PRO A 245 37.30 1.99 -28.45
C PRO A 245 37.65 0.86 -27.48
N ASN A 246 37.73 1.16 -26.17
CA ASN A 246 38.08 0.18 -25.13
C ASN A 246 36.98 -0.02 -24.07
N GLY A 247 36.09 0.98 -23.88
CA GLY A 247 35.16 1.00 -22.75
C GLY A 247 33.94 0.09 -22.87
N ILE A 248 33.62 -0.53 -21.73
CA ILE A 248 32.27 -0.87 -21.28
C ILE A 248 31.53 0.45 -20.94
N ASP A 249 30.21 0.53 -21.11
CA ASP A 249 29.38 1.55 -20.43
C ASP A 249 28.37 0.87 -19.49
N ILE A 250 27.87 1.62 -18.51
CA ILE A 250 26.93 1.16 -17.49
C ILE A 250 25.60 1.88 -17.71
N HIS A 251 24.58 1.15 -18.14
CA HIS A 251 23.24 1.68 -18.43
C HIS A 251 22.34 1.45 -17.21
N PHE A 252 21.57 2.47 -16.82
CA PHE A 252 20.53 2.34 -15.79
C PHE A 252 19.17 2.46 -16.47
N GLY A 253 18.23 1.56 -16.15
CA GLY A 253 16.89 1.62 -16.73
C GLY A 253 15.99 0.47 -16.30
N ARG A 254 14.86 0.32 -17.00
CA ARG A 254 13.88 -0.75 -16.73
C ARG A 254 14.36 -2.06 -17.35
N ILE A 255 14.29 -3.15 -16.60
CA ILE A 255 14.62 -4.50 -17.11
C ILE A 255 13.34 -5.33 -17.21
N ALA A 256 13.14 -5.98 -18.35
CA ALA A 256 12.06 -6.95 -18.56
C ALA A 256 12.44 -8.30 -17.94
N SER A 257 11.55 -8.85 -17.11
CA SER A 257 11.75 -10.12 -16.40
C SER A 257 10.66 -11.12 -16.79
N GLY A 258 11.03 -12.36 -17.12
CA GLY A 258 10.09 -13.39 -17.56
C GLY A 258 10.62 -14.83 -17.45
N ASP A 259 9.74 -15.83 -17.44
CA ASP A 259 10.14 -17.24 -17.55
C ASP A 259 10.37 -17.64 -19.02
N THR A 260 10.01 -16.75 -19.95
CA THR A 260 10.25 -16.87 -21.39
C THR A 260 11.60 -16.28 -21.76
N VAL A 261 12.45 -17.04 -22.47
CA VAL A 261 13.68 -16.50 -23.09
C VAL A 261 13.29 -15.66 -24.31
N MET A 262 13.65 -14.37 -24.33
CA MET A 262 13.41 -13.52 -25.50
C MET A 262 14.41 -13.83 -26.62
N LYS A 263 13.92 -14.42 -27.72
CA LYS A 263 14.69 -14.76 -28.94
C LYS A 263 14.10 -14.16 -30.23
N SER A 264 13.27 -13.12 -30.12
CA SER A 264 12.63 -12.48 -31.27
C SER A 264 12.95 -10.99 -31.27
N GLY A 265 13.75 -10.54 -32.24
CA GLY A 265 14.13 -9.13 -32.34
C GLY A 265 12.93 -8.21 -32.56
N VAL A 266 11.89 -8.68 -33.24
CA VAL A 266 10.64 -7.92 -33.47
C VAL A 266 9.84 -7.79 -32.18
N ASP A 267 9.66 -8.87 -31.41
CA ASP A 267 8.90 -8.82 -30.15
C ASP A 267 9.69 -8.08 -29.05
N ARG A 268 11.03 -8.24 -29.02
CA ARG A 268 11.96 -7.43 -28.20
C ARG A 268 11.75 -5.94 -28.47
N ASP A 269 11.84 -5.50 -29.72
CA ASP A 269 11.75 -4.07 -30.06
C ASP A 269 10.34 -3.52 -29.81
N LYS A 270 9.30 -4.33 -30.03
CA LYS A 270 7.93 -4.00 -29.65
C LYS A 270 7.78 -3.78 -28.14
N ILE A 271 8.20 -4.75 -27.33
CA ILE A 271 8.10 -4.67 -25.86
C ILE A 271 9.00 -3.56 -25.32
N ALA A 272 10.17 -3.32 -25.92
CA ALA A 272 11.03 -2.18 -25.59
C ALA A 272 10.34 -0.83 -25.84
N ALA A 273 9.61 -0.67 -26.95
CA ALA A 273 8.86 0.53 -27.25
C ALA A 273 7.59 0.69 -26.37
N GLU A 274 6.90 -0.40 -26.07
CA GLU A 274 5.69 -0.40 -25.22
C GLU A 274 6.01 -0.15 -23.74
N GLU A 275 7.15 -0.67 -23.24
CA GLU A 275 7.50 -0.66 -21.82
C GLU A 275 8.71 0.20 -21.45
N ASN A 276 9.43 0.79 -22.41
CA ASN A 276 10.69 1.51 -22.17
C ASN A 276 11.72 0.66 -21.39
N VAL A 277 11.86 -0.62 -21.78
CA VAL A 277 12.83 -1.58 -21.20
C VAL A 277 14.11 -1.63 -22.03
N ILE A 278 15.24 -1.80 -21.35
CA ILE A 278 16.58 -1.74 -21.95
C ILE A 278 17.34 -3.07 -21.94
N ALA A 279 16.83 -4.08 -21.23
CA ALA A 279 17.33 -5.45 -21.23
C ALA A 279 16.23 -6.46 -20.86
N PHE A 280 16.48 -7.74 -21.13
CA PHE A 280 15.64 -8.90 -20.83
C PHE A 280 16.43 -9.93 -19.99
N GLU A 281 15.87 -10.34 -18.86
CA GLU A 281 16.39 -11.39 -17.96
C GLU A 281 15.24 -12.24 -17.39
N MET A 282 15.53 -13.17 -16.47
CA MET A 282 14.58 -14.22 -16.10
C MET A 282 14.34 -14.42 -14.59
N GLU A 283 15.07 -13.76 -13.69
CA GLU A 283 15.07 -14.05 -12.26
C GLU A 283 14.50 -12.91 -11.41
N GLY A 284 14.80 -11.66 -11.75
CA GLY A 284 14.67 -10.51 -10.86
C GLY A 284 13.28 -10.31 -10.25
N ALA A 285 12.23 -10.53 -11.04
CA ALA A 285 10.85 -10.40 -10.57
C ALA A 285 10.42 -11.45 -9.52
N GLY A 286 11.15 -12.56 -9.37
CA GLY A 286 10.99 -13.49 -8.24
C GLY A 286 11.61 -12.98 -6.94
N ILE A 287 12.72 -12.23 -7.04
CA ILE A 287 13.51 -11.77 -5.89
C ILE A 287 12.87 -10.55 -5.22
N CYS A 288 12.41 -9.54 -5.99
CA CYS A 288 11.98 -8.26 -5.43
C CYS A 288 10.84 -8.36 -4.39
N ASN A 289 9.96 -9.36 -4.51
CA ASN A 289 8.87 -9.57 -3.57
C ASN A 289 9.32 -10.12 -2.20
N ASN A 290 10.52 -10.68 -2.13
CA ASN A 290 11.07 -11.36 -0.97
C ASN A 290 12.17 -10.54 -0.28
N LEU A 291 13.08 -9.95 -1.07
CA LEU A 291 14.22 -9.14 -0.62
C LEU A 291 14.28 -7.79 -1.37
N PRO A 292 14.72 -6.71 -0.71
CA PRO A 292 15.11 -5.49 -1.41
C PRO A 292 16.33 -5.77 -2.29
N CYS A 293 16.24 -5.55 -3.60
CA CYS A 293 17.30 -5.96 -4.52
C CYS A 293 17.62 -4.96 -5.63
N ILE A 294 18.83 -5.10 -6.19
CA ILE A 294 19.26 -4.48 -7.44
C ILE A 294 19.67 -5.62 -8.39
N VAL A 295 19.26 -5.55 -9.64
CA VAL A 295 19.66 -6.48 -10.70
C VAL A 295 20.79 -5.85 -11.49
N VAL A 296 21.90 -6.59 -11.62
CA VAL A 296 23.14 -6.17 -12.29
C VAL A 296 23.49 -7.25 -13.31
N LYS A 297 23.23 -6.99 -14.59
CA LYS A 297 23.38 -7.99 -15.65
C LYS A 297 24.29 -7.48 -16.78
N GLY A 298 25.20 -8.32 -17.25
CA GLY A 298 26.06 -8.07 -18.41
C GLY A 298 25.40 -8.53 -19.71
N VAL A 299 25.49 -7.72 -20.75
CA VAL A 299 24.78 -7.93 -22.02
C VAL A 299 25.51 -8.98 -22.89
N CYS A 300 25.02 -10.22 -22.88
CA CYS A 300 25.65 -11.35 -23.60
C CYS A 300 25.10 -11.56 -25.01
N ASP A 301 23.84 -11.19 -25.25
CA ASP A 301 23.24 -11.18 -26.58
C ASP A 301 22.26 -10.00 -26.73
N TYR A 302 21.60 -9.90 -27.88
CA TYR A 302 20.64 -8.83 -28.19
C TYR A 302 19.18 -9.24 -28.02
N ALA A 303 18.86 -10.25 -27.20
CA ALA A 303 17.49 -10.77 -27.03
C ALA A 303 16.80 -11.12 -28.37
N ASP A 304 17.57 -11.69 -29.32
CA ASP A 304 17.07 -12.18 -30.60
C ASP A 304 17.65 -13.55 -30.97
N SER A 305 17.32 -14.04 -32.17
CA SER A 305 17.63 -15.41 -32.58
C SER A 305 19.11 -15.67 -32.91
N HIS A 306 19.97 -14.65 -33.01
CA HIS A 306 21.36 -14.75 -33.47
C HIS A 306 22.37 -14.83 -32.30
N ASN A 307 22.00 -15.48 -31.19
CA ASN A 307 22.81 -15.43 -29.98
C ASN A 307 24.05 -16.34 -30.02
N ASP A 308 25.12 -15.91 -29.33
CA ASP A 308 26.45 -16.50 -29.36
C ASP A 308 26.97 -16.61 -27.91
N LYS A 309 27.45 -17.79 -27.52
CA LYS A 309 27.91 -18.04 -26.13
C LYS A 309 29.27 -17.42 -25.82
N VAL A 310 30.04 -16.98 -26.83
CA VAL A 310 31.39 -16.42 -26.67
C VAL A 310 31.42 -15.21 -25.70
N TRP A 311 30.33 -14.44 -25.63
CA TRP A 311 30.26 -13.27 -24.74
C TRP A 311 29.96 -13.62 -23.27
N GLN A 312 29.37 -14.78 -22.97
CA GLN A 312 28.77 -15.08 -21.66
C GLN A 312 29.75 -14.98 -20.49
N LYS A 313 30.95 -15.59 -20.59
CA LYS A 313 31.98 -15.50 -19.53
C LYS A 313 32.41 -14.05 -19.29
N TYR A 314 32.77 -13.33 -20.35
CA TYR A 314 33.15 -11.93 -20.26
C TYR A 314 32.07 -11.08 -19.57
N THR A 315 30.81 -11.23 -19.97
CA THR A 315 29.69 -10.45 -19.42
C THR A 315 29.33 -10.78 -17.99
N ALA A 316 29.53 -12.04 -17.55
CA ALA A 316 29.44 -12.37 -16.13
C ALA A 316 30.56 -11.68 -15.33
N GLY A 317 31.78 -11.67 -15.89
CA GLY A 317 32.90 -10.90 -15.34
C GLY A 317 32.65 -9.40 -15.29
N THR A 318 32.04 -8.78 -16.32
CA THR A 318 31.72 -7.33 -16.28
C THR A 318 30.62 -7.02 -15.27
N ALA A 319 29.58 -7.85 -15.18
CA ALA A 319 28.53 -7.71 -14.16
C ALA A 319 29.09 -7.80 -12.74
N ALA A 320 29.84 -8.88 -12.44
CA ALA A 320 30.46 -9.10 -11.14
C ALA A 320 31.45 -7.98 -10.77
N ALA A 321 32.29 -7.52 -11.70
CA ALA A 321 33.26 -6.45 -11.45
C ALA A 321 32.62 -5.13 -10.96
N SER A 322 31.33 -4.91 -11.27
CA SER A 322 30.59 -3.70 -10.90
C SER A 322 29.89 -3.71 -9.54
N ILE A 323 29.94 -4.81 -8.77
CA ILE A 323 29.29 -4.89 -7.44
C ILE A 323 30.20 -4.62 -6.24
N ASP A 324 31.53 -4.68 -6.39
CA ASP A 324 32.46 -4.37 -5.27
C ASP A 324 32.52 -2.85 -4.98
N ARG A 325 32.50 -2.53 -3.67
CA ARG A 325 32.60 -1.18 -3.11
C ARG A 325 33.81 -1.08 -2.17
N ASN A 326 34.99 -0.97 -2.75
CA ASN A 326 36.21 -0.69 -2.02
C ASN A 326 36.34 0.81 -1.62
N GLU A 327 36.21 1.10 -0.32
CA GLU A 327 36.63 2.36 0.34
C GLU A 327 37.82 2.12 1.29
N ARG A 328 38.90 1.49 0.80
CA ARG A 328 40.22 1.57 1.46
C ARG A 328 40.73 3.01 1.40
N ARG A 329 41.29 3.49 2.52
CA ARG A 329 41.98 4.77 2.62
C ARG A 329 43.43 4.64 2.13
N ASP A 330 43.60 4.30 0.86
CA ASP A 330 44.93 4.33 0.25
C ASP A 330 45.33 5.79 -0.06
N GLU A 331 46.63 6.06 0.03
CA GLU A 331 47.20 7.40 0.25
C GLU A 331 47.20 8.29 -1.00
N GLN A 332 47.30 9.62 -0.82
CA GLN A 332 47.42 10.56 -1.94
C GLN A 332 48.80 10.42 -2.65
N PRO A 333 48.83 10.16 -3.96
CA PRO A 333 49.98 10.51 -4.78
C PRO A 333 49.94 12.02 -5.07
N THR A 334 51.07 12.67 -4.82
CA THR A 334 51.35 14.10 -4.96
C THR A 334 50.96 14.73 -6.30
N ASP A 335 50.75 16.06 -6.28
CA ASP A 335 50.60 16.93 -7.45
C ASP A 335 51.52 16.62 -8.64
N THR A 336 51.03 16.88 -9.85
CA THR A 336 51.92 17.38 -10.92
C THR A 336 51.14 18.33 -11.83
N LEU A 337 51.58 19.59 -11.90
CA LEU A 337 50.95 20.59 -12.76
C LEU A 337 51.16 20.27 -14.25
N ARG A 338 50.15 20.56 -15.08
CA ARG A 338 50.36 20.96 -16.48
C ARG A 338 49.29 21.92 -16.97
N THR A 339 49.64 22.71 -17.98
CA THR A 339 49.00 23.97 -18.36
C THR A 339 48.44 23.94 -19.78
N GLY A 340 47.52 24.86 -20.06
CA GLY A 340 46.99 25.16 -21.38
C GLY A 340 45.46 25.03 -21.47
N SER A 341 44.69 25.87 -22.16
CA SER A 341 44.78 27.27 -22.60
C SER A 341 43.66 27.46 -23.63
N CYS A 342 42.70 28.32 -23.31
CA CYS A 342 41.89 29.18 -24.20
C CYS A 342 41.70 28.81 -25.70
N CYS A 343 40.43 28.76 -26.13
CA CYS A 343 39.97 29.52 -27.31
C CYS A 343 38.46 29.82 -27.25
N HIS A 344 38.06 30.99 -27.75
CA HIS A 344 36.66 31.39 -28.01
C HIS A 344 36.22 30.95 -29.42
N LEU A 345 34.90 30.90 -29.66
CA LEU A 345 34.30 31.48 -30.86
C LEU A 345 32.78 31.66 -30.72
N ASP A 346 32.30 32.89 -30.94
CA ASP A 346 30.88 33.24 -31.09
C ASP A 346 30.38 32.95 -32.52
N THR A 347 29.06 32.99 -32.76
CA THR A 347 28.42 33.87 -33.77
C THR A 347 26.88 33.82 -33.68
N THR A 348 26.27 34.96 -33.98
CA THR A 348 24.85 35.39 -33.97
C THR A 348 24.11 35.04 -35.30
N LEU A 349 22.84 35.39 -35.66
CA LEU A 349 21.67 36.12 -35.09
C LEU A 349 20.37 35.81 -35.91
N SER A 350 19.25 36.46 -35.54
CA SER A 350 17.99 36.77 -36.29
C SER A 350 16.81 35.78 -36.16
N GLN A 351 15.53 36.11 -35.88
CA GLN A 351 14.64 37.31 -35.74
C GLN A 351 13.54 37.49 -36.83
N ALA A 352 12.43 38.16 -36.41
CA ALA A 352 11.26 38.67 -37.17
C ALA A 352 10.21 37.63 -37.67
N ALA A 353 8.89 37.92 -37.78
CA ALA A 353 8.03 39.01 -37.23
C ALA A 353 6.51 38.65 -37.35
N SER A 354 5.61 39.57 -36.95
CA SER A 354 4.12 39.52 -37.02
C SER A 354 3.57 39.92 -38.43
N SER A 355 2.26 40.10 -38.76
CA SER A 355 1.07 40.53 -37.99
C SER A 355 -0.31 40.31 -38.70
N GLN A 356 -1.38 40.10 -37.91
CA GLN A 356 -2.79 40.60 -37.94
C GLN A 356 -3.63 40.93 -39.23
N SER A 357 -4.97 41.02 -39.01
CA SER A 357 -6.05 41.76 -39.74
C SER A 357 -6.86 40.97 -40.82
N THR A 358 -8.18 41.15 -41.07
CA THR A 358 -9.27 42.01 -40.47
C THR A 358 -10.72 41.61 -40.91
N TYR A 359 -11.76 42.08 -40.19
CA TYR A 359 -13.23 42.27 -40.54
C TYR A 359 -14.08 41.01 -40.93
N GLN A 360 -15.34 40.79 -40.49
CA GLN A 360 -16.66 41.52 -40.53
C GLN A 360 -17.32 41.55 -41.93
N ASP A 361 -18.66 41.42 -42.13
CA ASP A 361 -19.79 41.47 -41.16
C ASP A 361 -21.09 40.71 -41.56
N GLU A 362 -22.09 40.74 -40.65
CA GLU A 362 -23.56 40.43 -40.67
C GLU A 362 -24.30 39.62 -41.79
N GLY A 363 -25.38 38.93 -41.36
CA GLY A 363 -26.48 38.44 -42.23
C GLY A 363 -27.68 37.86 -41.45
N TYR A 364 -28.90 38.35 -41.68
CA TYR A 364 -30.07 38.14 -40.78
C TYR A 364 -31.34 37.65 -41.52
N ASN A 365 -31.73 36.36 -41.40
CA ASN A 365 -33.12 35.96 -41.14
C ASN A 365 -33.41 34.45 -40.94
N SER A 366 -34.17 34.17 -39.88
CA SER A 366 -35.32 33.26 -39.76
C SER A 366 -35.55 32.13 -40.79
N GLN A 367 -35.36 30.88 -40.35
CA GLN A 367 -36.43 29.85 -40.41
C GLN A 367 -36.23 28.77 -39.33
N LYS A 368 -37.32 28.21 -38.80
CA LYS A 368 -37.28 27.21 -37.72
C LYS A 368 -37.23 25.79 -38.29
N ASN A 369 -36.14 25.07 -38.04
CA ASN A 369 -36.13 23.60 -37.97
C ASN A 369 -35.81 23.15 -36.54
N TYR A 370 -36.29 21.97 -36.15
CA TYR A 370 -35.99 21.35 -34.86
C TYR A 370 -34.66 20.58 -34.93
N ASP A 371 -33.54 21.30 -34.93
CA ASP A 371 -32.21 20.70 -34.98
C ASP A 371 -31.56 20.52 -33.60
N ILE A 372 -31.26 19.26 -33.29
CA ILE A 372 -30.10 18.72 -32.56
C ILE A 372 -29.22 19.79 -31.86
N GLY A 373 -29.50 20.06 -30.57
CA GLY A 373 -28.97 21.24 -29.88
C GLY A 373 -28.49 21.07 -28.43
N ASP A 374 -28.15 19.86 -27.96
CA ASP A 374 -27.62 19.61 -26.59
C ASP A 374 -26.37 18.70 -26.60
N GLY A 375 -25.46 18.98 -27.53
CA GLY A 375 -24.28 18.15 -27.86
C GLY A 375 -23.10 18.22 -26.90
N ASP A 376 -23.28 18.56 -25.62
CA ASP A 376 -22.19 18.75 -24.65
C ASP A 376 -22.52 18.20 -23.25
N LEU A 377 -21.69 17.26 -22.77
CA LEU A 377 -21.76 16.70 -21.42
C LEU A 377 -21.73 17.76 -20.30
N SER A 378 -21.06 18.90 -20.52
CA SER A 378 -20.96 19.97 -19.51
C SER A 378 -22.32 20.51 -19.07
N ARG A 379 -23.33 20.46 -19.96
CA ARG A 379 -24.70 20.94 -19.72
C ARG A 379 -25.59 19.85 -19.13
N VAL A 380 -25.43 18.60 -19.58
CA VAL A 380 -26.29 17.48 -19.17
C VAL A 380 -25.95 17.02 -17.75
N LEU A 381 -24.66 16.89 -17.40
CA LEU A 381 -24.24 16.33 -16.11
C LEU A 381 -24.84 17.05 -14.86
N PRO A 382 -24.88 18.40 -14.78
CA PRO A 382 -25.51 19.11 -13.65
C PRO A 382 -27.04 18.94 -13.54
N THR A 383 -27.72 18.51 -14.62
CA THR A 383 -29.16 18.22 -14.56
C THR A 383 -29.46 16.87 -13.92
N ILE A 384 -28.55 15.89 -14.04
CA ILE A 384 -28.81 14.53 -13.56
C ILE A 384 -28.87 14.46 -12.03
N ASP A 385 -27.98 15.16 -11.30
CA ASP A 385 -28.08 15.23 -9.84
C ASP A 385 -29.39 15.90 -9.37
N ARG A 386 -29.87 16.89 -10.12
CA ARG A 386 -31.17 17.56 -9.89
C ARG A 386 -32.32 16.58 -10.11
N ASN A 387 -32.29 15.78 -11.17
CA ASN A 387 -33.32 14.79 -11.47
C ASN A 387 -33.31 13.64 -10.44
N PHE A 388 -32.13 13.18 -9.99
CA PHE A 388 -32.01 12.25 -8.85
C PHE A 388 -32.64 12.83 -7.56
N LYS A 389 -32.37 14.11 -7.24
CA LYS A 389 -32.99 14.82 -6.09
C LYS A 389 -34.50 14.92 -6.23
N ALA A 390 -35.02 15.20 -7.44
CA ALA A 390 -36.45 15.32 -7.71
C ALA A 390 -37.16 13.97 -7.56
N ALA A 391 -36.63 12.90 -8.18
CA ALA A 391 -37.15 11.54 -8.06
C ALA A 391 -37.15 11.04 -6.61
N LEU A 392 -36.05 11.24 -5.86
CA LEU A 392 -36.00 10.93 -4.42
C LEU A 392 -37.03 11.73 -3.60
N THR A 393 -37.32 12.97 -3.98
CA THR A 393 -38.36 13.80 -3.34
C THR A 393 -39.76 13.31 -3.69
N GLY A 394 -39.98 12.85 -4.92
CA GLY A 394 -41.20 12.14 -5.33
C GLY A 394 -41.44 10.89 -4.47
N PHE A 395 -40.41 10.03 -4.32
CA PHE A 395 -40.48 8.85 -3.46
C PHE A 395 -40.78 9.19 -1.99
N ARG A 396 -40.22 10.29 -1.45
CA ARG A 396 -40.59 10.79 -0.10
C ARG A 396 -42.07 11.18 -0.06
N LYS A 397 -42.52 12.03 -0.99
CA LYS A 397 -43.90 12.57 -1.07
C LYS A 397 -44.98 11.52 -1.29
N HIS A 398 -44.65 10.44 -2.01
CA HIS A 398 -45.60 9.40 -2.42
C HIS A 398 -45.34 8.03 -1.76
N ARG A 399 -44.53 7.98 -0.67
CA ARG A 399 -44.10 6.75 0.04
C ARG A 399 -45.23 5.73 0.30
N LYS A 400 -46.45 6.20 0.62
CA LYS A 400 -47.62 5.33 0.90
C LYS A 400 -48.19 4.59 -0.32
N TYR A 401 -47.72 4.89 -1.53
CA TYR A 401 -48.13 4.25 -2.79
C TYR A 401 -47.01 3.44 -3.46
N LEU A 402 -45.81 3.42 -2.88
CA LEU A 402 -44.68 2.65 -3.42
C LEU A 402 -44.80 1.15 -3.10
N PRO A 403 -44.16 0.28 -3.90
CA PRO A 403 -43.95 -1.13 -3.54
C PRO A 403 -43.27 -1.26 -2.15
N ARG A 404 -43.59 -2.33 -1.43
CA ARG A 404 -42.99 -2.64 -0.10
C ARG A 404 -41.96 -3.76 -0.14
N ASP A 405 -41.91 -4.50 -1.24
CA ASP A 405 -41.07 -5.66 -1.52
C ASP A 405 -39.66 -5.28 -2.02
N VAL A 406 -39.46 -4.03 -2.44
CA VAL A 406 -38.17 -3.50 -2.91
C VAL A 406 -37.98 -2.07 -2.37
N ASP A 407 -36.86 -1.79 -1.68
CA ASP A 407 -36.53 -0.41 -1.28
C ASP A 407 -35.92 0.38 -2.45
N LEU A 408 -36.80 0.79 -3.36
CA LEU A 408 -36.47 1.68 -4.49
C LEU A 408 -35.81 3.00 -4.04
N LYS A 409 -36.06 3.47 -2.82
CA LYS A 409 -35.47 4.70 -2.27
C LYS A 409 -34.00 4.49 -1.88
N SER A 410 -33.65 3.36 -1.26
CA SER A 410 -32.26 2.99 -0.99
C SER A 410 -31.50 2.65 -2.29
N THR A 411 -32.14 1.94 -3.22
CA THR A 411 -31.58 1.67 -4.56
C THR A 411 -31.25 2.96 -5.31
N LEU A 412 -32.19 3.92 -5.38
CA LEU A 412 -31.98 5.19 -6.08
C LEU A 412 -30.94 6.09 -5.40
N LYS A 413 -30.85 6.08 -4.06
CA LYS A 413 -29.72 6.69 -3.32
C LYS A 413 -28.37 6.10 -3.74
N THR A 414 -28.29 4.77 -3.80
CA THR A 414 -27.07 4.04 -4.15
C THR A 414 -26.61 4.42 -5.56
N GLN A 415 -27.52 4.42 -6.54
CA GLN A 415 -27.19 4.81 -7.92
C GLN A 415 -26.81 6.29 -8.04
N ARG A 416 -27.43 7.20 -7.27
CA ARG A 416 -27.01 8.62 -7.22
C ARG A 416 -25.54 8.74 -6.79
N VAL A 417 -25.13 8.06 -5.71
CA VAL A 417 -23.74 8.11 -5.22
C VAL A 417 -22.76 7.45 -6.21
N ILE A 418 -23.13 6.32 -6.82
CA ILE A 418 -22.31 5.69 -7.87
C ILE A 418 -22.13 6.63 -9.08
N PHE A 419 -23.18 7.34 -9.48
CA PHE A 419 -23.11 8.32 -10.57
C PHE A 419 -22.21 9.52 -10.20
N SER A 420 -22.49 10.21 -9.08
CA SER A 420 -21.73 11.37 -8.62
C SER A 420 -20.23 11.07 -8.47
N SER A 421 -19.85 9.96 -7.83
CA SER A 421 -18.44 9.58 -7.66
C SER A 421 -17.74 9.10 -8.93
N ASN A 422 -18.43 9.00 -10.08
CA ASN A 422 -17.78 8.87 -11.39
C ASN A 422 -17.73 10.22 -12.15
N VAL A 423 -18.70 11.12 -11.93
CA VAL A 423 -18.66 12.49 -12.48
C VAL A 423 -17.53 13.32 -11.86
N GLU A 424 -17.33 13.22 -10.55
CA GLU A 424 -16.22 13.87 -9.81
C GLU A 424 -14.82 13.51 -10.33
N ILE A 425 -14.70 12.41 -11.09
CA ILE A 425 -13.45 11.85 -11.60
C ILE A 425 -13.28 12.16 -13.11
N MET A 426 -14.29 12.73 -13.78
CA MET A 426 -14.12 13.23 -15.14
C MET A 426 -13.20 14.46 -15.15
N PRO A 427 -12.20 14.53 -16.05
CA PRO A 427 -11.34 15.71 -16.15
C PRO A 427 -12.16 16.91 -16.63
N SER A 428 -12.13 18.01 -15.88
CA SER A 428 -12.77 19.27 -16.26
C SER A 428 -12.14 19.80 -17.55
N SER A 429 -12.90 19.74 -18.65
CA SER A 429 -12.40 19.97 -20.01
C SER A 429 -12.05 21.44 -20.29
N GLY A 430 -10.81 21.69 -20.66
CA GLY A 430 -10.50 22.81 -21.58
C GLY A 430 -11.12 22.55 -22.96
N PRO A 431 -11.20 23.58 -23.84
CA PRO A 431 -11.92 23.48 -25.11
C PRO A 431 -11.37 22.38 -26.03
N LEU A 432 -12.22 21.41 -26.37
CA LEU A 432 -11.90 20.25 -27.22
C LEU A 432 -11.86 20.62 -28.71
N ASN A 433 -10.82 21.33 -29.13
CA ASN A 433 -10.58 21.72 -30.53
C ASN A 433 -9.99 20.61 -31.42
N HIS A 434 -10.37 19.34 -31.19
CA HIS A 434 -10.07 18.21 -32.08
C HIS A 434 -11.28 17.26 -32.19
N SER A 435 -11.32 16.49 -33.28
CA SER A 435 -12.45 15.66 -33.72
C SER A 435 -13.08 14.80 -32.59
N PRO A 436 -14.42 14.71 -32.50
CA PRO A 436 -15.09 13.94 -31.46
C PRO A 436 -14.83 12.44 -31.59
N ASP A 437 -13.94 11.93 -30.74
CA ASP A 437 -13.62 10.51 -30.61
C ASP A 437 -14.86 9.68 -30.28
N LEU A 438 -14.94 8.45 -30.81
CA LEU A 438 -16.15 7.63 -30.81
C LEU A 438 -16.68 7.36 -29.40
N SER A 439 -15.78 7.19 -28.44
CA SER A 439 -16.09 6.99 -27.01
C SER A 439 -16.88 8.16 -26.40
N SER A 440 -16.61 9.41 -26.83
CA SER A 440 -17.25 10.61 -26.30
C SER A 440 -18.75 10.68 -26.66
N LYS A 441 -19.11 10.25 -27.88
CA LYS A 441 -20.51 10.21 -28.34
C LYS A 441 -21.32 9.18 -27.55
N VAL A 442 -20.81 7.97 -27.39
CA VAL A 442 -21.48 6.90 -26.62
C VAL A 442 -21.63 7.30 -25.14
N LEU A 443 -20.65 7.98 -24.57
CA LEU A 443 -20.74 8.51 -23.21
C LEU A 443 -21.85 9.59 -23.06
N LEU A 444 -21.99 10.49 -24.05
CA LEU A 444 -23.07 11.48 -24.08
C LEU A 444 -24.45 10.82 -24.23
N GLU A 445 -24.60 9.86 -25.14
CA GLU A 445 -25.84 9.10 -25.35
C GLU A 445 -26.32 8.39 -24.07
N VAL A 446 -25.41 7.69 -23.38
CA VAL A 446 -25.73 7.02 -22.10
C VAL A 446 -26.04 8.05 -20.99
N THR A 447 -25.38 9.21 -20.99
CA THR A 447 -25.67 10.30 -20.06
C THR A 447 -27.08 10.86 -20.26
N ILE A 448 -27.51 11.04 -21.52
CA ILE A 448 -28.87 11.46 -21.87
C ILE A 448 -29.89 10.38 -21.48
N ALA A 449 -29.60 9.10 -21.73
CA ALA A 449 -30.48 7.99 -21.34
C ALA A 449 -30.71 7.92 -19.81
N ILE A 450 -29.67 8.15 -19.00
CA ILE A 450 -29.79 8.26 -17.53
C ILE A 450 -30.71 9.42 -17.15
N ARG A 451 -30.55 10.58 -17.79
CA ARG A 451 -31.40 11.76 -17.55
C ARG A 451 -32.87 11.46 -17.85
N THR A 452 -33.16 10.84 -19.00
CA THR A 452 -34.52 10.44 -19.40
C THR A 452 -35.13 9.42 -18.45
N LYS A 453 -34.39 8.39 -18.02
CA LYS A 453 -34.91 7.41 -17.05
C LYS A 453 -35.23 8.00 -15.68
N LEU A 454 -34.50 9.03 -15.25
CA LEU A 454 -34.85 9.78 -14.03
C LEU A 454 -36.12 10.64 -14.20
N GLU A 455 -36.33 11.21 -15.39
CA GLU A 455 -37.55 11.95 -15.74
C GLU A 455 -38.77 10.99 -15.81
N GLU A 456 -38.61 9.79 -16.38
CA GLU A 456 -39.61 8.70 -16.35
C GLU A 456 -39.96 8.27 -14.91
N ILE A 457 -38.96 8.05 -14.05
CA ILE A 457 -39.18 7.68 -12.63
C ILE A 457 -39.95 8.77 -11.89
N GLU A 458 -39.63 10.06 -12.10
CA GLU A 458 -40.32 11.15 -11.42
C GLU A 458 -41.80 11.26 -11.84
N ASP A 459 -42.08 11.16 -13.14
CA ASP A 459 -43.43 11.20 -13.69
C ASP A 459 -44.27 9.97 -13.30
N ALA A 460 -43.70 8.76 -13.38
CA ALA A 460 -44.36 7.54 -12.90
C ALA A 460 -44.71 7.65 -11.41
N THR A 461 -43.78 8.13 -10.59
CA THR A 461 -43.98 8.38 -9.15
C THR A 461 -45.09 9.41 -8.89
N ARG A 462 -45.15 10.47 -9.71
CA ARG A 462 -46.17 11.52 -9.66
C ARG A 462 -47.56 10.99 -10.02
N ARG A 463 -47.66 9.94 -10.87
CA ARG A 463 -48.91 9.30 -11.32
C ARG A 463 -49.47 8.24 -10.37
N LEU A 464 -48.64 7.62 -9.51
CA LEU A 464 -49.07 6.59 -8.53
C LEU A 464 -50.35 6.92 -7.74
N PRO A 465 -50.57 8.15 -7.22
CA PRO A 465 -51.77 8.49 -6.44
C PRO A 465 -53.05 8.61 -7.27
N VAL A 466 -52.92 8.77 -8.59
CA VAL A 466 -54.04 8.83 -9.53
C VAL A 466 -54.39 7.42 -9.99
N ALA A 467 -53.39 6.62 -10.38
CA ALA A 467 -53.57 5.22 -10.77
C ALA A 467 -54.25 4.38 -9.67
N THR A 468 -53.79 4.52 -8.41
CA THR A 468 -54.40 3.81 -7.27
C THR A 468 -55.84 4.25 -6.94
N LYS A 469 -56.24 5.49 -7.30
CA LYS A 469 -57.64 5.94 -7.18
C LYS A 469 -58.53 5.48 -8.34
N ALA A 470 -57.97 5.29 -9.53
CA ALA A 470 -58.71 4.99 -10.75
C ALA A 470 -59.13 3.51 -10.91
N LYS A 471 -58.83 2.63 -9.93
CA LYS A 471 -59.01 1.16 -10.00
C LYS A 471 -58.29 0.45 -11.16
N VAL A 472 -57.49 1.15 -11.96
CA VAL A 472 -56.51 0.55 -12.88
C VAL A 472 -55.56 -0.32 -12.04
N GLN A 473 -55.25 -1.54 -12.47
CA GLN A 473 -54.52 -2.51 -11.64
C GLN A 473 -53.20 -1.93 -11.11
N PRO A 474 -53.03 -1.71 -9.78
CA PRO A 474 -51.87 -0.99 -9.27
C PRO A 474 -50.53 -1.69 -9.54
N ARG A 475 -50.55 -3.01 -9.80
CA ARG A 475 -49.38 -3.79 -10.18
C ARG A 475 -48.69 -3.25 -11.42
N SER A 476 -49.39 -2.98 -12.52
CA SER A 476 -48.72 -2.60 -13.78
C SER A 476 -47.85 -1.34 -13.63
N VAL A 477 -48.38 -0.27 -13.00
CA VAL A 477 -47.61 0.97 -12.78
C VAL A 477 -46.50 0.78 -11.74
N ALA A 478 -46.73 -0.06 -10.72
CA ALA A 478 -45.74 -0.37 -9.70
C ALA A 478 -44.57 -1.23 -10.23
N ASP A 479 -44.87 -2.17 -11.12
CA ASP A 479 -43.90 -3.09 -11.72
C ASP A 479 -43.14 -2.38 -12.85
N THR A 480 -43.80 -1.59 -13.70
CA THR A 480 -43.10 -0.67 -14.64
C THR A 480 -42.14 0.27 -13.90
N LEU A 481 -42.50 0.80 -12.72
CA LEU A 481 -41.59 1.63 -11.92
C LEU A 481 -40.37 0.86 -11.39
N LYS A 482 -40.49 -0.45 -11.12
CA LYS A 482 -39.33 -1.31 -10.80
C LYS A 482 -38.46 -1.50 -12.05
N ASP A 483 -39.07 -1.82 -13.18
CA ASP A 483 -38.37 -2.02 -14.47
C ASP A 483 -37.56 -0.76 -14.86
N THR A 484 -38.15 0.44 -14.76
CA THR A 484 -37.45 1.71 -15.03
C THR A 484 -36.28 1.96 -14.05
N VAL A 485 -36.34 1.44 -12.82
CA VAL A 485 -35.24 1.54 -11.85
C VAL A 485 -34.13 0.53 -12.17
N GLU A 486 -34.45 -0.68 -12.65
CA GLU A 486 -33.45 -1.64 -13.13
C GLU A 486 -32.80 -1.22 -14.47
N ASP A 487 -33.55 -0.56 -15.37
CA ASP A 487 -33.02 0.16 -16.54
C ASP A 487 -31.98 1.20 -16.09
N LEU A 488 -32.31 2.04 -15.11
CA LEU A 488 -31.41 3.06 -14.58
C LEU A 488 -30.17 2.45 -13.93
N ILE A 489 -30.31 1.38 -13.15
CA ILE A 489 -29.19 0.61 -12.58
C ILE A 489 -28.26 0.07 -13.69
N SER A 490 -28.84 -0.38 -14.80
CA SER A 490 -28.10 -0.88 -15.96
C SER A 490 -27.38 0.24 -16.71
N LEU A 491 -28.02 1.39 -16.93
CA LEU A 491 -27.40 2.55 -17.56
C LEU A 491 -26.29 3.18 -16.70
N VAL A 492 -26.46 3.26 -15.37
CA VAL A 492 -25.41 3.74 -14.44
C VAL A 492 -24.21 2.79 -14.39
N GLN A 493 -24.42 1.47 -14.56
CA GLN A 493 -23.33 0.51 -14.78
C GLN A 493 -22.60 0.77 -16.11
N VAL A 494 -23.32 0.95 -17.22
CA VAL A 494 -22.72 1.25 -18.53
C VAL A 494 -21.94 2.56 -18.46
N PHE A 495 -22.51 3.62 -17.90
CA PHE A 495 -21.82 4.89 -17.64
C PHE A 495 -20.53 4.69 -16.82
N THR A 496 -20.58 3.92 -15.73
CA THR A 496 -19.40 3.59 -14.90
C THR A 496 -18.32 2.79 -15.67
N SER A 497 -18.70 2.07 -16.73
CA SER A 497 -17.75 1.37 -17.62
C SER A 497 -17.18 2.26 -18.72
N LEU A 498 -17.92 3.28 -19.16
CA LEU A 498 -17.52 4.24 -20.20
C LEU A 498 -16.77 5.45 -19.64
N THR A 499 -17.03 5.85 -18.39
CA THR A 499 -16.25 6.89 -17.70
C THR A 499 -14.79 6.45 -17.67
N PRO A 500 -13.85 7.23 -18.23
CA PRO A 500 -12.43 6.89 -18.19
C PRO A 500 -12.00 6.69 -16.73
N GLN A 501 -11.64 5.46 -16.38
CA GLN A 501 -10.95 5.24 -15.10
C GLN A 501 -9.64 6.03 -15.17
N PRO A 502 -9.29 6.80 -14.13
CA PRO A 502 -8.11 7.65 -14.18
C PRO A 502 -6.89 6.73 -14.28
N LYS A 503 -6.27 6.71 -15.46
CA LYS A 503 -4.88 6.28 -15.59
C LYS A 503 -4.10 7.08 -14.56
N GLN A 504 -3.20 6.46 -13.80
CA GLN A 504 -2.29 7.19 -12.91
C GLN A 504 -1.15 7.87 -13.72
N SER A 505 -1.53 8.57 -14.79
CA SER A 505 -0.72 9.62 -15.39
C SER A 505 -0.46 10.68 -14.33
N ARG A 506 0.82 10.95 -14.07
CA ARG A 506 1.26 11.97 -13.11
C ARG A 506 0.70 13.36 -13.44
N LEU A 507 0.82 14.25 -12.46
CA LEU A 507 0.31 15.63 -12.36
C LEU A 507 -1.07 15.69 -11.70
N SER A 508 -1.36 16.65 -10.82
CA SER A 508 -0.63 17.90 -10.57
C SER A 508 0.21 17.92 -9.28
N LYS A 509 1.04 18.96 -9.21
CA LYS A 509 1.81 19.42 -8.05
C LYS A 509 1.00 19.28 -6.75
N GLU A 510 1.61 18.72 -5.71
CA GLU A 510 1.34 19.23 -4.37
C GLU A 510 1.73 20.73 -4.37
N SER A 511 0.72 21.60 -4.31
CA SER A 511 0.90 22.85 -3.60
C SER A 511 1.44 22.51 -2.21
N LYS A 512 2.36 23.32 -1.68
CA LYS A 512 2.88 23.12 -0.32
C LYS A 512 1.75 23.38 0.68
N VAL A 513 0.93 22.37 0.94
CA VAL A 513 0.00 22.35 2.08
C VAL A 513 0.88 22.51 3.30
N ALA A 514 0.78 23.67 3.96
CA ALA A 514 1.58 23.97 5.13
C ALA A 514 1.34 22.87 6.16
N ARG A 515 2.42 22.27 6.69
CA ARG A 515 2.38 21.14 7.65
C ARG A 515 1.35 21.43 8.74
N ASN A 516 0.16 20.85 8.61
CA ASN A 516 -0.99 21.31 9.38
C ASN A 516 -0.83 20.81 10.84
N PRO A 517 -0.72 21.70 11.85
CA PRO A 517 -0.30 21.27 13.20
C PRO A 517 -1.24 20.27 13.90
N GLY A 518 -2.49 20.15 13.43
CA GLY A 518 -3.49 19.22 13.97
C GLY A 518 -3.10 17.74 13.86
N CYS A 519 -2.63 17.28 12.70
CA CYS A 519 -2.33 15.87 12.42
C CYS A 519 -1.37 15.26 13.48
N ARG A 520 -0.37 16.03 13.94
CA ARG A 520 0.56 15.58 14.99
C ARG A 520 -0.13 15.28 16.33
N ARG A 521 -1.22 15.98 16.68
CA ARG A 521 -1.97 15.71 17.91
C ARG A 521 -2.84 14.46 17.78
N GLU A 522 -3.44 14.22 16.62
CA GLU A 522 -4.29 13.04 16.38
C GLU A 522 -3.50 11.74 16.54
N PHE A 523 -2.30 11.64 15.95
CA PHE A 523 -1.41 10.48 16.14
C PHE A 523 -0.88 10.32 17.57
N GLN A 524 -0.78 11.41 18.35
CA GLN A 524 -0.45 11.30 19.77
C GLN A 524 -1.60 10.65 20.56
N HIS A 525 -2.86 11.01 20.30
CA HIS A 525 -4.02 10.36 20.94
C HIS A 525 -4.07 8.85 20.62
N PHE A 526 -3.88 8.46 19.35
CA PHE A 526 -3.86 7.03 18.96
C PHE A 526 -2.79 6.23 19.72
N ARG A 527 -1.57 6.78 19.86
CA ARG A 527 -0.47 6.12 20.60
C ARG A 527 -0.70 6.10 22.11
N ILE A 528 -1.28 7.14 22.69
CA ILE A 528 -1.69 7.19 24.11
C ILE A 528 -2.70 6.08 24.41
N VAL A 529 -3.80 6.02 23.64
CA VAL A 529 -4.83 4.99 23.81
C VAL A 529 -4.25 3.59 23.67
N GLN A 530 -3.42 3.36 22.66
CA GLN A 530 -2.73 2.09 22.45
C GLN A 530 -1.89 1.65 23.65
N GLN A 531 -1.04 2.53 24.15
CA GLN A 531 -0.09 2.19 25.22
C GLN A 531 -0.80 1.98 26.56
N VAL A 532 -1.82 2.78 26.84
CA VAL A 532 -2.65 2.69 28.05
C VAL A 532 -3.59 1.47 28.01
N ALA A 533 -4.20 1.16 26.86
CA ALA A 533 -5.01 -0.05 26.69
C ALA A 533 -4.16 -1.33 26.83
N CYS A 534 -2.89 -1.30 26.38
CA CYS A 534 -1.96 -2.40 26.59
C CYS A 534 -1.71 -2.62 28.09
N ASN A 535 -1.35 -1.57 28.85
CA ASN A 535 -1.10 -1.73 30.29
C ASN A 535 -2.37 -2.10 31.07
N LEU A 536 -3.54 -1.61 30.65
CA LEU A 536 -4.83 -2.00 31.24
C LEU A 536 -5.10 -3.51 31.10
N TYR A 537 -4.75 -4.13 29.97
CA TYR A 537 -4.90 -5.56 29.77
C TYR A 537 -4.06 -6.36 30.78
N ASP A 538 -2.79 -6.00 30.93
CA ASP A 538 -1.86 -6.66 31.87
C ASP A 538 -2.33 -6.51 33.32
N VAL A 539 -2.76 -5.30 33.69
CA VAL A 539 -3.25 -4.94 35.03
C VAL A 539 -4.54 -5.67 35.38
N LEU A 540 -5.49 -5.80 34.45
CA LEU A 540 -6.69 -6.61 34.65
C LEU A 540 -6.36 -8.11 34.82
N GLY A 541 -5.30 -8.59 34.16
CA GLY A 541 -4.79 -9.96 34.31
C GLY A 541 -4.18 -10.28 35.67
N THR A 542 -3.79 -9.27 36.46
CA THR A 542 -3.22 -9.46 37.81
C THR A 542 -4.17 -9.07 38.94
N ALA A 543 -5.16 -8.19 38.71
CA ALA A 543 -6.07 -7.65 39.73
C ALA A 543 -7.07 -8.66 40.33
N CYS A 544 -7.09 -9.91 39.87
CA CYS A 544 -8.02 -10.95 40.34
C CYS A 544 -7.32 -12.29 40.61
N ASN A 545 -7.45 -12.80 41.84
CA ASN A 545 -7.09 -14.17 42.23
C ASN A 545 -8.30 -15.14 42.19
N ALA A 546 -9.54 -14.64 42.09
CA ALA A 546 -10.76 -15.46 42.22
C ALA A 546 -11.10 -16.26 40.94
N HIS A 547 -10.70 -15.76 39.77
CA HIS A 547 -10.93 -16.41 38.48
C HIS A 547 -9.62 -16.49 37.67
N THR A 548 -9.43 -17.60 36.95
CA THR A 548 -8.25 -17.82 36.10
C THR A 548 -8.39 -17.24 34.70
N VAL A 549 -9.62 -16.97 34.25
CA VAL A 549 -9.97 -16.38 32.95
C VAL A 549 -11.13 -15.40 33.15
N HIS A 550 -11.11 -14.27 32.44
CA HIS A 550 -12.22 -13.31 32.33
C HIS A 550 -12.50 -13.06 30.85
N ASP A 551 -13.72 -13.34 30.39
CA ASP A 551 -14.19 -12.87 29.09
C ASP A 551 -14.66 -11.42 29.20
N VAL A 552 -14.06 -10.57 28.37
CA VAL A 552 -14.15 -9.11 28.49
C VAL A 552 -14.36 -8.45 27.13
N HIS A 553 -15.11 -7.35 27.13
CA HIS A 553 -15.45 -6.59 25.94
C HIS A 553 -15.08 -5.12 26.15
N ILE A 554 -14.12 -4.59 25.38
CA ILE A 554 -13.69 -3.20 25.44
C ILE A 554 -14.38 -2.37 24.35
N SER A 555 -14.84 -1.16 24.68
CA SER A 555 -15.47 -0.28 23.67
C SER A 555 -14.52 -0.01 22.50
N LEU A 556 -15.02 -0.14 21.26
CA LEU A 556 -14.31 0.27 20.04
C LEU A 556 -14.10 1.81 19.99
N ARG A 557 -14.80 2.55 20.85
CA ARG A 557 -14.67 4.00 21.05
C ARG A 557 -14.38 4.31 22.53
N PRO A 558 -13.11 4.50 22.94
CA PRO A 558 -12.80 5.09 24.24
C PRO A 558 -13.24 6.57 24.27
N ASP A 559 -13.47 7.08 25.48
CA ASP A 559 -13.72 8.51 25.72
C ASP A 559 -12.39 9.22 26.01
N LEU A 560 -12.23 10.43 25.45
CA LEU A 560 -10.98 11.19 25.42
C LEU A 560 -11.28 12.64 25.77
N ASP A 561 -10.74 13.13 26.88
CA ASP A 561 -11.00 14.48 27.40
C ASP A 561 -10.23 15.61 26.67
N GLY A 562 -9.65 15.30 25.50
CA GLY A 562 -8.82 16.20 24.71
C GLY A 562 -7.43 16.47 25.30
N THR A 563 -7.10 15.90 26.47
CA THR A 563 -5.74 15.96 27.02
C THR A 563 -4.90 14.81 26.48
N LEU A 564 -3.61 15.07 26.24
CA LEU A 564 -2.64 14.04 25.86
C LEU A 564 -2.14 13.23 27.08
N THR A 565 -3.00 13.03 28.08
CA THR A 565 -2.65 12.48 29.39
C THR A 565 -3.72 11.56 29.99
N ARG A 566 -4.92 11.43 29.39
CA ARG A 566 -6.05 10.72 30.00
C ARG A 566 -6.95 10.07 28.95
N ALA A 567 -7.43 8.86 29.25
CA ALA A 567 -8.39 8.11 28.44
C ALA A 567 -9.32 7.30 29.34
N ARG A 568 -10.60 7.19 28.95
CA ARG A 568 -11.60 6.37 29.64
C ARG A 568 -12.03 5.21 28.76
N PHE A 569 -11.96 4.01 29.32
CA PHE A 569 -12.35 2.77 28.67
C PHE A 569 -13.56 2.19 29.37
N ASN A 570 -14.68 2.14 28.65
CA ASN A 570 -15.85 1.39 29.08
C ASN A 570 -15.63 -0.09 28.75
N VAL A 571 -15.59 -0.95 29.79
CA VAL A 571 -15.24 -2.38 29.68
C VAL A 571 -16.34 -3.22 30.32
N ALA A 572 -16.91 -4.17 29.57
CA ALA A 572 -17.91 -5.10 30.06
C ALA A 572 -17.30 -6.47 30.39
N PHE A 573 -17.54 -6.99 31.59
CA PHE A 573 -17.10 -8.31 32.07
C PHE A 573 -18.27 -9.30 32.07
N VAL A 574 -18.11 -10.47 31.46
CA VAL A 574 -19.16 -11.51 31.45
C VAL A 574 -19.19 -12.24 32.81
N ARG A 575 -20.36 -12.26 33.48
CA ARG A 575 -20.50 -12.93 34.80
C ARG A 575 -20.55 -14.46 34.69
N ASN A 576 -21.14 -14.97 33.62
CA ASN A 576 -21.35 -16.41 33.43
C ASN A 576 -21.18 -16.81 31.95
N PRO A 577 -20.09 -17.52 31.57
CA PRO A 577 -19.89 -18.01 30.21
C PRO A 577 -20.99 -18.96 29.70
N MET A 578 -21.73 -19.61 30.59
CA MET A 578 -22.85 -20.51 30.25
C MET A 578 -24.19 -19.77 30.09
N ALA A 579 -24.26 -18.47 30.39
CA ALA A 579 -25.48 -17.65 30.30
C ALA A 579 -25.18 -16.27 29.66
N PRO A 580 -25.01 -16.20 28.33
CA PRO A 580 -24.67 -14.96 27.63
C PRO A 580 -25.81 -13.93 27.69
N GLY A 581 -25.68 -12.99 28.61
CA GLY A 581 -26.68 -11.93 28.87
C GLY A 581 -26.50 -11.18 30.19
N GLU A 582 -25.65 -11.68 31.09
CA GLU A 582 -25.19 -10.93 32.28
C GLU A 582 -23.76 -10.44 32.10
N ALA A 583 -23.63 -9.13 31.87
CA ALA A 583 -22.35 -8.43 31.82
C ALA A 583 -22.33 -7.27 32.82
N VAL A 584 -21.14 -6.96 33.35
CA VAL A 584 -20.91 -5.87 34.32
C VAL A 584 -20.02 -4.83 33.68
N TRP A 585 -20.54 -3.62 33.54
CA TRP A 585 -19.81 -2.47 33.01
C TRP A 585 -18.93 -1.81 34.06
N ILE A 586 -17.64 -1.71 33.77
CA ILE A 586 -16.66 -0.98 34.57
C ILE A 586 -16.10 0.12 33.68
N ASP A 587 -16.25 1.36 34.12
CA ASP A 587 -15.61 2.51 33.49
C ASP A 587 -14.21 2.66 34.08
N VAL A 588 -13.18 2.42 33.27
CA VAL A 588 -11.78 2.52 33.69
C VAL A 588 -11.17 3.82 33.19
N GLU A 589 -10.96 4.74 34.12
CA GLU A 589 -10.22 5.97 33.89
C GLU A 589 -8.73 5.72 34.01
N SER A 590 -7.98 6.09 32.98
CA SER A 590 -6.56 5.77 32.88
C SER A 590 -5.74 7.02 32.55
N THR A 591 -4.71 7.31 33.34
CA THR A 591 -3.89 8.52 33.23
C THR A 591 -2.41 8.23 33.03
N ILE A 592 -1.72 9.14 32.33
CA ILE A 592 -0.27 9.11 32.09
C ILE A 592 0.40 10.27 32.84
N LYS A 593 1.45 9.97 33.59
CA LYS A 593 2.27 10.94 34.33
C LYS A 593 3.47 11.35 33.49
N THR A 594 3.48 12.60 33.03
CA THR A 594 4.60 13.19 32.28
C THR A 594 5.68 13.69 33.23
N PHE A 595 6.89 13.15 33.12
CA PHE A 595 8.07 13.69 33.81
C PHE A 595 8.48 15.04 33.22
N GLU A 596 8.49 16.10 34.03
CA GLU A 596 9.35 17.25 33.76
C GLU A 596 10.78 16.97 34.25
N PRO A 597 11.82 17.30 33.47
CA PRO A 597 13.20 17.14 33.91
C PRO A 597 13.56 18.27 34.90
N SER A 598 13.59 17.95 36.19
CA SER A 598 14.10 18.86 37.21
C SER A 598 15.54 19.30 36.88
N PRO A 599 15.89 20.59 37.06
CA PRO A 599 17.19 21.10 36.63
C PRO A 599 18.31 20.50 37.48
N GLN A 600 19.10 19.60 36.89
CA GLN A 600 20.18 18.92 37.60
C GLN A 600 21.29 19.91 38.00
N THR A 601 21.70 19.82 39.27
CA THR A 601 22.67 20.70 39.90
C THR A 601 24.05 20.56 39.27
N VAL A 602 24.53 21.58 38.56
CA VAL A 602 25.89 21.61 38.01
C VAL A 602 26.90 21.79 39.14
N LEU A 603 27.61 20.71 39.48
CA LEU A 603 28.75 20.75 40.40
C LEU A 603 29.89 21.58 39.79
N THR A 604 30.39 22.54 40.55
CA THR A 604 31.37 23.53 40.10
C THR A 604 32.81 23.00 40.18
N SER A 605 33.53 23.04 39.07
CA SER A 605 35.01 22.96 39.04
C SER A 605 35.61 24.31 38.63
N VAL A 606 36.64 24.76 39.35
CA VAL A 606 37.07 26.17 39.34
C VAL A 606 37.88 26.56 38.10
N SER A 607 37.59 27.78 37.64
CA SER A 607 38.08 28.53 36.48
C SER A 607 39.59 28.54 36.18
N ARG A 608 39.89 28.72 34.88
CA ARG A 608 40.87 29.71 34.35
C ARG A 608 40.46 30.12 32.92
N GLY A 609 40.49 31.42 32.62
CA GLY A 609 40.31 32.00 31.28
C GLY A 609 41.49 32.95 30.96
N PRO A 610 41.33 34.02 30.14
CA PRO A 610 40.15 34.45 29.40
C PRO A 610 40.42 34.97 27.95
N SER A 611 39.38 35.55 27.32
CA SER A 611 39.42 36.41 26.10
C SER A 611 39.61 35.69 24.74
N SER A 612 39.21 36.25 23.59
CA SER A 612 38.65 37.59 23.32
C SER A 612 37.49 37.58 22.30
N LEU A 613 36.79 38.71 22.13
CA LEU A 613 35.57 38.82 21.30
C LEU A 613 35.84 39.13 19.82
N LYS A 614 34.89 38.75 18.94
CA LYS A 614 34.21 39.71 18.02
C LYS A 614 32.97 39.15 17.28
N ARG A 615 31.85 39.86 17.41
CA ARG A 615 30.73 39.97 16.42
C ARG A 615 30.86 41.33 15.72
N PRO A 616 30.42 41.48 14.47
CA PRO A 616 29.15 42.19 14.14
C PRO A 616 28.40 41.53 12.93
N ARG A 617 27.20 41.89 12.44
CA ARG A 617 26.01 42.72 12.83
C ARG A 617 24.81 42.17 11.99
N GLN A 618 23.53 42.18 12.42
CA GLN A 618 22.48 43.24 12.27
C GLN A 618 22.35 43.83 10.84
N LEU A 619 21.19 44.16 10.23
CA LEU A 619 19.72 44.11 10.52
C LEU A 619 18.99 44.14 9.11
N GLN A 620 17.68 44.32 8.83
CA GLN A 620 16.49 44.75 9.60
C GLN A 620 15.14 44.16 9.06
N GLU A 621 14.21 44.03 10.00
CA GLU A 621 12.73 43.96 10.05
C GLU A 621 11.83 44.72 9.05
N ALA A 622 10.57 44.26 8.89
CA ALA A 622 9.29 45.03 8.92
C ALA A 622 8.08 44.07 8.72
N GLN A 623 6.82 44.29 9.15
CA GLN A 623 6.11 45.08 10.19
C GLN A 623 4.75 44.34 10.39
N ALA A 624 4.25 43.97 11.58
CA ALA A 624 3.78 44.75 12.74
C ALA A 624 2.38 45.40 12.57
N CYS A 625 1.39 44.94 13.36
CA CYS A 625 0.26 45.76 13.84
C CYS A 625 -0.33 45.17 15.15
N SER A 626 -0.89 46.01 16.04
CA SER A 626 -1.37 45.65 17.38
C SER A 626 -2.27 46.73 18.01
N LYS A 627 -3.24 46.32 18.86
CA LYS A 627 -3.93 47.06 19.95
C LYS A 627 -4.82 46.05 20.74
N ARG A 628 -4.91 45.92 22.09
CA ARG A 628 -4.66 46.81 23.27
C ARG A 628 -5.80 47.85 23.43
N VAL A 629 -6.35 48.25 24.59
CA VAL A 629 -6.07 48.18 26.07
C VAL A 629 -7.46 48.10 26.81
N GLN A 630 -7.76 48.13 28.13
CA GLN A 630 -7.11 48.26 29.47
C GLN A 630 -8.09 47.74 30.58
N PHE A 631 -7.69 47.79 31.87
CA PHE A 631 -8.46 47.98 33.15
C PHE A 631 -8.00 46.99 34.26
N GLN A 632 -8.01 47.29 35.57
CA GLN A 632 -7.68 48.50 36.35
C GLN A 632 -7.31 48.05 37.79
N LEU A 633 -6.56 48.82 38.58
CA LEU A 633 -5.86 48.31 39.78
C LEU A 633 -5.93 49.26 40.99
N LEU A 634 -6.47 48.79 42.13
CA LEU A 634 -6.30 49.34 43.50
C LEU A 634 -6.86 48.33 44.55
N PRO A 635 -6.65 48.48 45.88
CA PRO A 635 -5.43 48.01 46.56
C PRO A 635 -5.68 46.95 47.65
N THR A 636 -4.58 46.51 48.29
CA THR A 636 -4.53 45.54 49.40
C THR A 636 -5.14 46.02 50.72
N LEU A 637 -5.67 45.07 51.50
CA LEU A 637 -5.64 45.09 52.96
C LEU A 637 -4.98 43.82 53.48
N LEU A 638 -4.28 43.94 54.62
CA LEU A 638 -3.42 42.91 55.19
C LEU A 638 -4.15 42.05 56.23
N SER A 639 -3.85 40.76 56.22
CA SER A 639 -3.89 39.86 57.39
C SER A 639 -2.70 38.91 57.29
N GLU A 640 -2.04 38.66 58.41
CA GLU A 640 -0.66 38.15 58.45
C GLU A 640 -0.59 36.65 58.91
N PRO A 641 0.57 36.03 59.16
CA PRO A 641 1.09 35.03 58.23
C PRO A 641 1.19 33.60 58.80
N LEU A 642 1.02 32.58 57.95
CA LEU A 642 1.42 31.21 58.27
C LEU A 642 2.31 30.59 57.19
N GLN A 643 3.28 29.82 57.68
CA GLN A 643 4.53 29.48 57.00
C GLN A 643 4.37 28.38 55.94
N SER A 644 5.32 28.35 55.01
CA SER A 644 5.51 27.25 54.07
C SER A 644 5.76 25.92 54.77
N ARG A 645 4.82 24.98 54.59
CA ARG A 645 5.08 23.54 54.64
C ARG A 645 4.32 22.86 53.51
N CYS A 646 5.01 21.99 52.77
CA CYS A 646 4.34 20.99 51.96
C CYS A 646 3.85 19.87 52.89
N PRO A 647 2.63 19.35 52.68
CA PRO A 647 2.28 17.99 53.01
C PRO A 647 2.39 17.13 51.74
N GLU A 648 3.39 16.27 51.66
CA GLU A 648 3.20 15.01 50.94
C GLU A 648 2.35 14.11 51.85
N GLU A 649 1.02 14.17 51.71
CA GLU A 649 0.12 13.21 52.35
C GLU A 649 -0.44 12.22 51.33
N PRO A 650 -0.37 10.90 51.59
CA PRO A 650 -0.90 9.89 50.68
C PRO A 650 -2.42 9.87 50.72
N ILE A 651 -3.08 9.67 49.57
CA ILE A 651 -4.54 9.54 49.49
C ILE A 651 -4.99 8.23 50.17
N THR A 652 -5.33 8.32 51.45
CA THR A 652 -5.84 7.23 52.27
C THR A 652 -7.35 7.08 52.09
N GLY A 653 -7.77 6.11 51.26
CA GLY A 653 -9.19 5.76 51.12
C GLY A 653 -9.51 4.87 49.92
N ILE A 654 -8.80 5.02 48.80
CA ILE A 654 -9.06 4.22 47.59
C ILE A 654 -8.41 2.83 47.74
N PRO A 655 -9.17 1.72 47.67
CA PRO A 655 -8.61 0.38 47.79
C PRO A 655 -7.72 0.03 46.59
N ASN A 656 -6.59 -0.63 46.84
CA ASN A 656 -5.62 -1.02 45.82
C ASN A 656 -5.89 -2.46 45.36
N LEU A 657 -6.68 -2.60 44.29
CA LEU A 657 -7.14 -3.87 43.75
C LEU A 657 -6.00 -4.67 43.09
N TYR A 658 -4.95 -4.00 42.62
CA TYR A 658 -3.72 -4.62 42.11
C TYR A 658 -3.00 -5.45 43.19
N LEU A 659 -2.78 -4.83 44.36
CA LEU A 659 -2.06 -5.46 45.48
C LEU A 659 -2.94 -6.47 46.22
N GLN A 660 -4.23 -6.17 46.37
CA GLN A 660 -5.18 -7.05 47.07
C GLN A 660 -5.68 -8.21 46.19
N ARG A 661 -5.56 -8.10 44.85
CA ARG A 661 -6.02 -9.08 43.84
C ARG A 661 -7.46 -9.55 44.02
N ASN A 662 -8.32 -8.67 44.49
CA ASN A 662 -9.69 -8.95 44.91
C ASN A 662 -10.75 -8.26 44.02
N PHE A 663 -10.39 -7.83 42.81
CA PHE A 663 -11.24 -7.04 41.91
C PHE A 663 -12.67 -7.59 41.80
N CYS A 664 -12.85 -8.87 41.42
CA CYS A 664 -14.19 -9.46 41.31
C CYS A 664 -14.95 -9.54 42.64
N THR A 665 -14.26 -9.72 43.77
CA THR A 665 -14.87 -9.70 45.11
C THR A 665 -15.38 -8.32 45.50
N VAL A 666 -14.72 -7.25 45.02
CA VAL A 666 -15.18 -5.87 45.20
C VAL A 666 -16.34 -5.55 44.25
N VAL A 667 -16.24 -5.93 42.97
CA VAL A 667 -17.31 -5.74 41.97
C VAL A 667 -18.61 -6.43 42.40
N GLU A 668 -18.56 -7.70 42.81
CA GLU A 668 -19.74 -8.43 43.31
C GLU A 668 -20.32 -7.82 44.60
N ARG A 669 -19.48 -7.19 45.43
CA ARG A 669 -19.95 -6.47 46.62
C ARG A 669 -20.67 -5.17 46.25
N SER A 670 -20.08 -4.32 45.40
CA SER A 670 -20.71 -3.07 44.97
C SER A 670 -22.00 -3.32 44.18
N LEU A 671 -22.10 -4.42 43.42
CA LEU A 671 -23.37 -4.90 42.83
C LEU A 671 -24.43 -5.22 43.89
N GLN A 672 -24.07 -5.92 44.97
CA GLN A 672 -24.97 -6.22 46.08
C GLN A 672 -25.40 -4.95 46.85
N GLN A 673 -24.51 -3.96 46.96
CA GLN A 673 -24.76 -2.67 47.60
C GLN A 673 -25.48 -1.65 46.68
N ARG A 674 -25.61 -1.93 45.37
CA ARG A 674 -26.13 -1.04 44.31
C ARG A 674 -25.38 0.29 44.15
N GLU A 675 -24.09 0.30 44.44
CA GLU A 675 -23.17 1.43 44.22
C GLU A 675 -22.99 1.67 42.71
N CYS A 676 -22.98 2.93 42.26
CA CYS A 676 -23.07 3.28 40.84
C CYS A 676 -22.43 4.65 40.56
N ASN A 677 -21.46 4.70 39.64
CA ASN A 677 -20.45 5.76 39.46
C ASN A 677 -19.43 5.90 40.59
N ASP A 678 -19.52 5.09 41.65
CA ASP A 678 -18.54 5.07 42.74
C ASP A 678 -17.20 4.46 42.31
N CYS A 679 -16.10 4.99 42.86
CA CYS A 679 -14.74 4.52 42.59
C CYS A 679 -14.45 3.23 43.38
N ILE A 680 -14.55 2.08 42.73
CA ILE A 680 -14.33 0.76 43.36
C ILE A 680 -12.86 0.46 43.64
N GLY A 681 -11.92 1.21 43.05
CA GLY A 681 -10.51 1.16 43.45
C GLY A 681 -9.48 1.46 42.37
N LEU A 682 -8.22 1.45 42.79
CA LEU A 682 -7.06 1.49 41.92
C LEU A 682 -6.80 0.09 41.35
N LEU A 683 -7.09 -0.12 40.07
CA LEU A 683 -6.83 -1.37 39.36
C LEU A 683 -5.34 -1.70 39.27
N GLY A 684 -4.50 -0.66 39.13
CA GLY A 684 -3.04 -0.76 39.09
C GLY A 684 -2.38 0.53 38.64
N GLY A 685 -1.07 0.58 38.76
CA GLY A 685 -0.25 1.69 38.27
C GLY A 685 1.23 1.50 38.54
N ASN A 686 2.06 2.14 37.74
CA ASN A 686 3.50 2.25 37.93
C ASN A 686 3.88 3.74 38.03
N GLN A 687 5.14 4.12 37.81
CA GLN A 687 5.54 5.54 37.82
C GLN A 687 4.94 6.35 36.67
N ILE A 688 4.46 5.70 35.61
CA ILE A 688 4.02 6.29 34.33
C ILE A 688 2.50 6.22 34.16
N TYR A 689 1.87 5.08 34.49
CA TYR A 689 0.43 4.84 34.29
C TYR A 689 -0.32 4.67 35.61
N GLN A 690 -1.59 5.06 35.64
CA GLN A 690 -2.50 4.88 36.77
C GLN A 690 -3.92 4.58 36.26
N HIS A 691 -4.54 3.49 36.74
CA HIS A 691 -5.87 3.03 36.33
C HIS A 691 -6.85 3.00 37.51
N LEU A 692 -7.89 3.83 37.47
CA LEU A 692 -8.98 3.88 38.46
C LEU A 692 -10.25 3.28 37.84
N ALA A 693 -10.93 2.40 38.58
CA ALA A 693 -12.16 1.75 38.13
C ALA A 693 -13.40 2.30 38.85
N TYR A 694 -14.48 2.45 38.09
CA TYR A 694 -15.78 2.95 38.54
C TYR A 694 -16.90 2.00 38.11
N MET A 695 -17.94 1.84 38.94
CA MET A 695 -19.13 1.07 38.53
C MET A 695 -19.91 1.80 37.45
N GLY A 696 -19.99 1.21 36.25
CA GLY A 696 -20.63 1.83 35.10
C GLY A 696 -22.16 1.86 35.18
N ASN A 697 -22.77 2.88 34.59
CA ASN A 697 -24.22 3.15 34.70
C ASN A 697 -25.14 2.03 34.16
N GLN A 698 -24.63 1.12 33.33
CA GLN A 698 -25.41 0.04 32.70
C GLN A 698 -25.37 -1.29 33.47
N THR A 699 -24.58 -1.39 34.55
CA THR A 699 -24.37 -2.59 35.37
C THR A 699 -25.63 -3.28 35.90
N ASN A 700 -26.72 -2.54 36.11
CA ASN A 700 -27.97 -3.04 36.66
C ASN A 700 -28.97 -3.54 35.58
N GLN A 701 -28.56 -3.65 34.31
CA GLN A 701 -29.45 -4.04 33.21
C GLN A 701 -29.04 -5.38 32.57
N THR A 702 -29.88 -6.41 32.72
CA THR A 702 -29.73 -7.68 32.00
C THR A 702 -29.84 -7.42 30.49
N THR A 703 -28.82 -7.78 29.73
CA THR A 703 -28.59 -7.23 28.39
C THR A 703 -28.06 -8.31 27.45
N MET A 704 -28.88 -8.74 26.50
CA MET A 704 -28.49 -9.76 25.52
C MET A 704 -27.31 -9.28 24.68
N SER A 705 -26.29 -10.13 24.53
CA SER A 705 -25.17 -9.89 23.62
C SER A 705 -25.44 -10.45 22.23
N MET A 706 -24.86 -9.80 21.21
CA MET A 706 -25.00 -10.18 19.80
C MET A 706 -23.74 -9.85 19.01
N SER A 707 -23.20 -10.83 18.26
CA SER A 707 -22.07 -10.57 17.37
C SER A 707 -22.47 -9.71 16.17
N LEU A 708 -21.52 -8.95 15.61
CA LEU A 708 -21.72 -8.24 14.35
C LEU A 708 -22.18 -9.18 13.23
N SER A 709 -21.64 -10.40 13.19
CA SER A 709 -22.04 -11.41 12.20
C SER A 709 -23.54 -11.79 12.33
N LYS A 710 -24.04 -11.90 13.57
CA LYS A 710 -25.46 -12.16 13.86
C LYS A 710 -26.33 -10.92 13.59
N LEU A 711 -25.86 -9.72 13.92
CA LEU A 711 -26.53 -8.45 13.62
C LEU A 711 -26.74 -8.29 12.10
N ILE A 712 -25.67 -8.46 11.31
CA ILE A 712 -25.69 -8.43 9.84
C ILE A 712 -26.66 -9.49 9.30
N THR A 713 -26.65 -10.70 9.87
CA THR A 713 -27.55 -11.79 9.43
C THR A 713 -29.03 -11.45 9.66
N LEU A 714 -29.39 -10.84 10.80
CA LEU A 714 -30.76 -10.36 11.05
C LEU A 714 -31.13 -9.19 10.12
N SER A 715 -30.19 -8.28 9.88
CA SER A 715 -30.38 -7.11 9.02
C SER A 715 -30.63 -7.48 7.55
N GLY A 716 -29.93 -8.50 7.04
CA GLY A 716 -30.13 -9.03 5.69
C GLY A 716 -31.41 -9.85 5.51
N ALA A 717 -32.08 -10.26 6.60
CA ALA A 717 -33.28 -11.10 6.55
C ALA A 717 -34.59 -10.31 6.37
N ASP A 718 -34.63 -9.05 6.78
CA ASP A 718 -35.79 -8.15 6.61
C ASP A 718 -35.35 -6.84 5.92
N PRO A 719 -35.56 -6.72 4.60
CA PRO A 719 -35.22 -5.49 3.84
C PRO A 719 -35.92 -4.22 4.34
N THR A 720 -36.95 -4.32 5.18
CA THR A 720 -37.65 -3.18 5.77
C THR A 720 -37.08 -2.74 7.12
N LYS A 721 -36.19 -3.56 7.72
CA LYS A 721 -35.43 -3.30 8.97
C LYS A 721 -33.91 -3.34 8.79
N GLY A 722 -33.40 -3.48 7.56
CA GLY A 722 -31.97 -3.55 7.27
C GLY A 722 -31.21 -2.26 7.63
N MET A 723 -29.94 -2.41 8.03
CA MET A 723 -29.04 -1.27 8.28
C MET A 723 -28.86 -0.44 7.02
N GLY A 724 -29.13 0.87 7.11
CA GLY A 724 -28.89 1.79 6.01
C GLY A 724 -27.41 2.01 5.73
N LEU A 725 -27.12 2.62 4.57
CA LEU A 725 -25.74 2.88 4.14
C LEU A 725 -24.98 3.84 5.08
N TYR A 726 -25.68 4.77 5.74
CA TYR A 726 -25.08 5.67 6.72
C TYR A 726 -24.60 4.88 7.96
N GLU A 727 -25.47 4.01 8.47
CA GLU A 727 -25.22 3.13 9.61
C GLU A 727 -24.06 2.17 9.31
N CYS A 728 -24.04 1.58 8.11
CA CYS A 728 -22.97 0.69 7.65
C CYS A 728 -21.62 1.41 7.53
N VAL A 729 -21.58 2.61 6.94
CA VAL A 729 -20.34 3.39 6.78
C VAL A 729 -19.82 3.92 8.12
N ARG A 730 -20.71 4.34 9.02
CA ARG A 730 -20.35 4.78 10.38
C ARG A 730 -19.77 3.63 11.21
N LEU A 731 -20.36 2.44 11.14
CA LEU A 731 -19.84 1.25 11.82
C LEU A 731 -18.52 0.78 11.19
N ALA A 732 -18.41 0.80 9.87
CA ALA A 732 -17.15 0.60 9.15
C ALA A 732 -16.03 1.54 9.64
N ARG A 733 -16.37 2.82 9.87
CA ARG A 733 -15.42 3.78 10.45
C ARG A 733 -15.03 3.41 11.88
N TYR A 734 -15.97 3.05 12.75
CA TYR A 734 -15.64 2.65 14.12
C TYR A 734 -14.71 1.43 14.16
N LEU A 735 -14.92 0.44 13.28
CA LEU A 735 -14.02 -0.69 13.11
C LEU A 735 -12.62 -0.24 12.63
N ALA A 736 -12.55 0.68 11.67
CA ALA A 736 -11.27 1.20 11.17
C ALA A 736 -10.50 2.02 12.22
N THR A 737 -11.16 2.94 12.92
CA THR A 737 -10.54 3.75 14.00
C THR A 737 -10.02 2.86 15.13
N ALA A 738 -10.73 1.79 15.47
CA ALA A 738 -10.30 0.83 16.49
C ALA A 738 -9.03 0.05 16.10
N VAL A 739 -8.73 -0.11 14.80
CA VAL A 739 -7.43 -0.69 14.39
C VAL A 739 -6.28 0.24 14.80
N LEU A 740 -6.39 1.56 14.63
CA LEU A 740 -5.36 2.49 15.12
C LEU A 740 -5.17 2.40 16.64
N TYR A 741 -6.26 2.32 17.41
CA TYR A 741 -6.19 2.16 18.87
C TYR A 741 -5.54 0.83 19.29
N TYR A 742 -5.95 -0.31 18.72
CA TYR A 742 -5.72 -1.60 19.37
C TYR A 742 -4.75 -2.57 18.65
N HIS A 743 -4.28 -2.31 17.43
CA HIS A 743 -3.51 -3.28 16.61
C HIS A 743 -2.22 -3.86 17.24
N ALA A 744 -1.57 -3.14 18.15
CA ALA A 744 -0.38 -3.59 18.88
C ALA A 744 -0.69 -3.91 20.36
N THR A 745 -1.94 -4.22 20.68
CA THR A 745 -2.42 -4.56 22.03
C THR A 745 -3.05 -5.96 22.05
N PRO A 746 -3.08 -6.66 23.21
CA PRO A 746 -3.72 -7.99 23.30
C PRO A 746 -5.25 -7.99 23.10
N TRP A 747 -5.90 -6.81 23.07
CA TRP A 747 -7.32 -6.68 22.76
C TRP A 747 -7.65 -7.08 21.31
N LEU A 748 -6.81 -6.71 20.34
CA LEU A 748 -7.07 -6.95 18.91
C LEU A 748 -6.32 -8.17 18.38
N ARG A 749 -7.06 -9.28 18.26
CA ARG A 749 -6.58 -10.55 17.69
C ARG A 749 -6.17 -10.37 16.23
N LYS A 750 -4.98 -10.88 15.85
CA LYS A 750 -4.44 -10.78 14.48
C LYS A 750 -5.38 -11.26 13.38
N ALA A 751 -6.27 -12.23 13.67
CA ALA A 751 -7.19 -12.85 12.72
C ALA A 751 -8.68 -12.52 12.97
N TRP A 752 -8.97 -11.38 13.61
CA TRP A 752 -10.34 -10.99 13.99
C TRP A 752 -11.39 -11.03 12.85
N ARG A 753 -12.64 -11.25 13.24
CA ARG A 753 -13.84 -11.31 12.37
C ARG A 753 -15.05 -10.62 13.03
N SER A 754 -16.16 -10.56 12.30
CA SER A 754 -17.45 -10.04 12.80
C SER A 754 -18.05 -10.85 13.96
N ASP A 755 -17.47 -11.99 14.33
CA ASP A 755 -17.85 -12.73 15.54
C ASP A 755 -17.08 -12.29 16.81
N ASP A 756 -15.92 -11.64 16.68
CA ASP A 756 -15.19 -11.01 17.82
C ASP A 756 -15.80 -9.65 18.25
N VAL A 757 -16.60 -9.01 17.38
CA VAL A 757 -17.25 -7.72 17.65
C VAL A 757 -18.67 -7.95 18.18
N GLN A 758 -19.01 -7.34 19.32
CA GLN A 758 -20.27 -7.58 20.05
C GLN A 758 -21.04 -6.27 20.31
N PHE A 759 -22.36 -6.40 20.36
CA PHE A 759 -23.33 -5.36 20.74
C PHE A 759 -24.15 -5.87 21.92
N PHE A 760 -24.60 -4.97 22.79
CA PHE A 760 -25.44 -5.29 23.94
C PHE A 760 -26.77 -4.54 23.82
N GLY A 761 -27.89 -5.27 23.91
CA GLY A 761 -29.24 -4.69 23.81
C GLY A 761 -30.25 -5.61 23.12
N ALA A 762 -31.53 -5.21 23.11
CA ALA A 762 -32.60 -5.95 22.46
C ALA A 762 -32.49 -5.86 20.91
N PRO A 763 -32.66 -6.96 20.15
CA PRO A 763 -32.41 -7.00 18.70
C PRO A 763 -33.14 -5.93 17.88
N ASP A 764 -34.42 -5.69 18.15
CA ASP A 764 -35.19 -4.64 17.48
C ASP A 764 -34.69 -3.23 17.84
N SER A 765 -34.26 -2.99 19.08
CA SER A 765 -33.67 -1.71 19.49
C SER A 765 -32.32 -1.44 18.80
N LEU A 766 -31.50 -2.48 18.61
CA LEU A 766 -30.23 -2.39 17.88
C LEU A 766 -30.42 -1.92 16.43
N LEU A 767 -31.51 -2.34 15.79
CA LEU A 767 -31.86 -1.95 14.41
C LEU A 767 -32.63 -0.63 14.33
N GLN A 768 -33.36 -0.24 15.38
CA GLN A 768 -34.22 0.97 15.38
C GLN A 768 -33.53 2.26 15.86
N GLN A 769 -32.53 2.19 16.76
CA GLN A 769 -31.77 3.37 17.22
C GLN A 769 -30.24 3.17 17.19
N PRO A 770 -29.66 2.74 16.05
CA PRO A 770 -28.24 2.36 15.94
C PRO A 770 -27.23 3.48 16.27
N GLN A 771 -27.66 4.74 16.41
CA GLN A 771 -26.83 5.87 16.85
C GLN A 771 -26.38 5.78 18.33
N ASN A 772 -27.13 5.09 19.18
CA ASN A 772 -26.91 5.11 20.64
C ASN A 772 -26.18 3.87 21.19
N ILE A 773 -25.87 2.86 20.36
CA ILE A 773 -25.19 1.64 20.80
C ILE A 773 -23.71 1.68 20.47
N LEU A 774 -22.87 1.54 21.49
CA LEU A 774 -21.44 1.31 21.35
C LEU A 774 -21.20 -0.16 20.95
N PRO A 775 -20.39 -0.42 19.90
CA PRO A 775 -19.89 -1.77 19.62
C PRO A 775 -18.61 -2.02 20.44
N TYR A 776 -18.39 -3.27 20.85
CA TYR A 776 -17.27 -3.70 21.69
C TYR A 776 -16.42 -4.77 21.01
N MET A 777 -15.13 -4.80 21.30
CA MET A 777 -14.17 -5.81 20.87
C MET A 777 -13.96 -6.85 21.98
N SER A 778 -14.08 -8.13 21.67
CA SER A 778 -14.08 -9.22 22.65
C SER A 778 -12.73 -9.91 22.77
N THR A 779 -12.28 -10.17 24.00
CA THR A 779 -11.10 -10.99 24.27
C THR A 779 -11.22 -11.71 25.61
N SER A 780 -10.25 -12.57 25.93
CA SER A 780 -10.25 -13.42 27.14
C SER A 780 -8.96 -13.23 27.91
N ILE A 781 -9.00 -12.43 28.98
CA ILE A 781 -7.84 -12.16 29.86
C ILE A 781 -7.59 -13.40 30.73
N ARG A 782 -6.32 -13.78 30.92
CA ARG A 782 -5.91 -14.92 31.76
C ARG A 782 -5.01 -14.48 32.90
N ALA A 783 -5.17 -15.09 34.07
CA ALA A 783 -4.33 -14.83 35.23
C ALA A 783 -2.88 -15.31 34.99
N SER A 784 -1.90 -14.50 35.41
CA SER A 784 -0.48 -14.63 35.01
C SER A 784 0.24 -15.93 35.42
N ASN A 785 -0.40 -16.81 36.20
CA ASN A 785 0.20 -18.03 36.72
C ASN A 785 0.05 -19.26 35.78
N SER A 786 -0.73 -19.16 34.67
CA SER A 786 -0.85 -20.27 33.71
C SER A 786 0.23 -20.19 32.61
N SER A 787 1.34 -20.90 32.80
CA SER A 787 2.47 -20.99 31.84
C SER A 787 2.18 -21.85 30.60
N MET A 788 1.00 -21.67 30.00
CA MET A 788 0.66 -22.15 28.67
C MET A 788 0.56 -20.95 27.73
N GLN A 789 1.65 -20.67 27.01
CA GLN A 789 1.55 -19.92 25.76
C GLN A 789 0.56 -20.66 24.86
N SER A 790 -0.62 -20.09 24.65
CA SER A 790 -1.52 -20.60 23.62
C SER A 790 -0.85 -20.38 22.28
N GLN A 791 -0.20 -21.43 21.77
CA GLN A 791 0.29 -21.49 20.40
C GLN A 791 -0.93 -21.35 19.48
N SER A 792 -1.22 -20.12 19.08
CA SER A 792 -2.00 -19.85 17.89
C SER A 792 -1.20 -20.42 16.73
N GLN A 793 -1.57 -21.65 16.34
CA GLN A 793 -1.06 -22.35 15.16
C GLN A 793 -0.85 -21.32 14.04
N PRO A 794 0.36 -21.20 13.47
CA PRO A 794 0.67 -20.16 12.50
C PRO A 794 -0.23 -20.37 11.29
N SER A 795 -1.30 -19.58 11.22
CA SER A 795 -2.42 -19.91 10.35
C SER A 795 -2.00 -19.78 8.88
N GLU A 796 -2.34 -20.79 8.07
CA GLU A 796 -1.78 -21.05 6.73
C GLU A 796 -1.78 -19.82 5.79
N TYR A 797 -2.73 -18.92 6.01
CA TYR A 797 -2.90 -17.59 5.43
C TYR A 797 -1.67 -16.67 5.45
N GLN A 798 -0.70 -16.86 6.36
CA GLN A 798 0.43 -15.91 6.57
C GLN A 798 1.30 -15.69 5.31
N HIS A 799 1.30 -16.63 4.36
CA HIS A 799 2.06 -16.51 3.11
C HIS A 799 1.35 -15.69 2.03
N ILE A 800 0.05 -15.39 2.18
CA ILE A 800 -0.77 -14.71 1.17
C ILE A 800 -1.32 -13.37 1.68
N ILE A 801 -1.68 -13.29 2.96
CA ILE A 801 -2.29 -12.10 3.56
C ILE A 801 -1.22 -11.18 4.15
N ARG A 802 -0.88 -10.09 3.43
CA ARG A 802 0.15 -9.11 3.83
C ARG A 802 0.00 -8.56 5.24
N ASN A 803 -1.23 -8.28 5.67
CA ASN A 803 -1.55 -7.87 7.04
C ASN A 803 -2.91 -8.47 7.46
N PRO A 804 -2.95 -9.39 8.44
CA PRO A 804 -4.17 -10.11 8.76
C PRO A 804 -5.21 -9.28 9.54
N VAL A 805 -4.78 -8.21 10.24
CA VAL A 805 -5.69 -7.28 10.94
C VAL A 805 -6.43 -6.42 9.92
N LEU A 806 -5.73 -5.89 8.92
CA LEU A 806 -6.35 -5.10 7.83
C LEU A 806 -7.20 -5.97 6.90
N PHE A 807 -6.82 -7.23 6.68
CA PHE A 807 -7.67 -8.19 5.98
C PHE A 807 -8.95 -8.49 6.76
N GLY A 808 -8.88 -8.72 8.07
CA GLY A 808 -10.06 -8.92 8.93
C GLY A 808 -11.01 -7.72 8.89
N LEU A 809 -10.47 -6.50 8.89
CA LEU A 809 -11.23 -5.27 8.65
C LEU A 809 -11.88 -5.30 7.25
N GLY A 810 -11.11 -5.54 6.19
CA GLY A 810 -11.59 -5.59 4.81
C GLY A 810 -12.70 -6.62 4.57
N VAL A 811 -12.65 -7.76 5.28
CA VAL A 811 -13.73 -8.75 5.30
C VAL A 811 -14.99 -8.18 5.95
N MET A 812 -14.91 -7.60 7.15
CA MET A 812 -16.10 -7.01 7.79
C MET A 812 -16.69 -5.84 7.00
N LEU A 813 -15.85 -5.06 6.30
CA LEU A 813 -16.32 -4.03 5.37
C LEU A 813 -17.10 -4.62 4.17
N LEU A 814 -16.72 -5.80 3.67
CA LEU A 814 -17.53 -6.55 2.69
C LEU A 814 -18.83 -7.08 3.29
N GLU A 815 -18.81 -7.64 4.50
CA GLU A 815 -20.01 -8.16 5.16
C GLU A 815 -21.06 -7.05 5.39
N LEU A 816 -20.62 -5.87 5.80
CA LEU A 816 -21.44 -4.65 5.88
C LEU A 816 -21.92 -4.18 4.49
N ALA A 817 -21.07 -4.20 3.46
CA ALA A 817 -21.45 -3.82 2.09
C ALA A 817 -22.50 -4.75 1.47
N TYR A 818 -22.53 -6.02 1.88
CA TYR A 818 -23.42 -7.04 1.32
C TYR A 818 -24.66 -7.33 2.15
N GLN A 819 -24.68 -6.92 3.43
CA GLN A 819 -25.67 -7.30 4.44
C GLN A 819 -25.74 -8.83 4.65
N ALA A 820 -24.59 -9.51 4.59
CA ALA A 820 -24.46 -10.93 4.86
C ALA A 820 -23.03 -11.28 5.30
N PRO A 821 -22.83 -12.23 6.23
CA PRO A 821 -21.50 -12.76 6.55
C PRO A 821 -20.79 -13.38 5.33
N LEU A 822 -19.46 -13.35 5.30
CA LEU A 822 -18.65 -13.73 4.13
C LEU A 822 -18.90 -15.19 3.72
N ARG A 823 -19.02 -16.08 4.71
CA ARG A 823 -19.42 -17.49 4.58
C ARG A 823 -20.76 -17.70 3.85
N ASN A 824 -21.69 -16.76 3.92
CA ASN A 824 -22.98 -16.82 3.21
C ASN A 824 -22.88 -16.34 1.75
N LEU A 825 -21.76 -15.70 1.38
CA LEU A 825 -21.50 -15.11 0.06
C LEU A 825 -20.51 -15.95 -0.78
N GLN A 826 -19.94 -16.99 -0.18
CA GLN A 826 -19.01 -17.96 -0.74
C GLN A 826 -19.65 -18.80 -1.86
N GLN A 827 -18.87 -19.15 -2.88
CA GLN A 827 -19.31 -19.93 -4.03
C GLN A 827 -18.40 -21.17 -4.25
N PRO A 828 -18.87 -22.21 -4.96
CA PRO A 828 -18.05 -23.39 -5.25
C PRO A 828 -16.72 -23.08 -5.93
N VAL A 829 -16.65 -22.02 -6.75
CA VAL A 829 -15.42 -21.56 -7.42
C VAL A 829 -14.36 -20.99 -6.47
N ASP A 830 -14.75 -20.57 -5.26
CA ASP A 830 -13.81 -20.09 -4.23
C ASP A 830 -13.20 -21.26 -3.45
N LEU A 831 -14.00 -22.31 -3.22
CA LEU A 831 -13.54 -23.60 -2.66
C LEU A 831 -12.58 -24.30 -3.63
N MET A 832 -12.94 -24.44 -4.90
CA MET A 832 -12.14 -25.13 -5.92
C MET A 832 -10.77 -24.47 -6.23
N LYS A 833 -10.47 -23.31 -5.64
CA LYS A 833 -9.16 -22.64 -5.72
C LYS A 833 -8.33 -22.75 -4.43
N GLY A 834 -8.97 -23.06 -3.31
CA GLY A 834 -8.31 -23.39 -2.05
C GLY A 834 -8.21 -24.90 -1.90
N GLU A 835 -7.06 -25.46 -2.24
CA GLU A 835 -6.80 -26.90 -2.07
C GLU A 835 -6.91 -27.35 -0.60
N THR A 836 -6.82 -26.41 0.36
CA THR A 836 -7.31 -26.57 1.74
C THR A 836 -8.50 -25.63 2.02
N PRO A 837 -9.46 -26.02 2.90
CA PRO A 837 -10.63 -25.19 3.22
C PRO A 837 -10.34 -23.80 3.78
N GLY A 838 -9.13 -23.55 4.33
CA GLY A 838 -8.78 -22.27 4.93
C GLY A 838 -8.87 -21.10 3.94
N PHE A 839 -8.43 -21.28 2.70
CA PHE A 839 -8.32 -20.17 1.73
C PHE A 839 -9.68 -19.71 1.14
N ALA A 840 -10.79 -20.33 1.52
CA ALA A 840 -12.13 -19.95 1.06
C ALA A 840 -12.48 -18.48 1.36
N ASP A 841 -12.15 -17.99 2.56
CA ASP A 841 -12.29 -16.57 2.97
C ASP A 841 -11.58 -15.63 1.98
N TYR A 842 -10.34 -15.98 1.62
CA TYR A 842 -9.48 -15.16 0.76
C TYR A 842 -10.02 -15.05 -0.67
N PHE A 843 -10.35 -16.18 -1.29
CA PHE A 843 -10.91 -16.17 -2.65
C PHE A 843 -12.30 -15.52 -2.70
N THR A 844 -13.15 -15.77 -1.70
CA THR A 844 -14.46 -15.15 -1.56
C THR A 844 -14.35 -13.63 -1.45
N ALA A 845 -13.51 -13.12 -0.54
CA ALA A 845 -13.30 -11.67 -0.38
C ALA A 845 -12.72 -11.01 -1.64
N HIS A 846 -11.76 -11.64 -2.31
CA HIS A 846 -11.19 -11.12 -3.56
C HIS A 846 -12.22 -11.10 -4.71
N ARG A 847 -13.05 -12.14 -4.85
CA ARG A 847 -14.17 -12.15 -5.81
C ARG A 847 -15.18 -11.05 -5.49
N LEU A 848 -15.51 -10.85 -4.22
CA LEU A 848 -16.50 -9.87 -3.74
C LEU A 848 -15.99 -8.42 -3.69
N VAL A 849 -14.71 -8.14 -3.95
CA VAL A 849 -14.24 -6.77 -4.20
C VAL A 849 -14.08 -6.48 -5.70
N ASP A 850 -13.60 -7.41 -6.51
CA ASP A 850 -13.31 -7.14 -7.93
C ASP A 850 -14.55 -7.12 -8.83
N TYR A 851 -15.52 -8.03 -8.64
CA TYR A 851 -16.66 -8.21 -9.55
C TYR A 851 -17.92 -7.39 -9.18
N SER A 852 -17.79 -6.45 -8.26
CA SER A 852 -18.90 -6.02 -7.39
C SER A 852 -19.51 -4.65 -7.70
N CYS A 853 -19.47 -4.23 -8.96
CA CYS A 853 -19.89 -2.89 -9.42
C CYS A 853 -21.37 -2.51 -9.16
N ARG A 854 -22.21 -3.43 -8.65
CA ARG A 854 -23.67 -3.25 -8.53
C ARG A 854 -24.18 -2.75 -7.17
N LYS A 855 -23.48 -3.07 -6.07
CA LYS A 855 -23.96 -2.79 -4.69
C LYS A 855 -23.21 -1.68 -3.97
N VAL A 856 -22.00 -1.31 -4.41
CA VAL A 856 -21.03 -0.56 -3.60
C VAL A 856 -20.49 0.65 -4.35
N SER A 857 -20.40 1.80 -3.67
CA SER A 857 -19.80 3.00 -4.28
C SER A 857 -18.33 2.79 -4.62
N LYS A 858 -17.85 3.47 -5.68
CA LYS A 858 -16.46 3.39 -6.14
C LYS A 858 -15.45 3.65 -5.02
N SER A 859 -15.75 4.63 -4.16
CA SER A 859 -14.93 5.01 -3.01
C SER A 859 -14.94 3.96 -1.89
N PHE A 860 -16.11 3.44 -1.47
CA PHE A 860 -16.16 2.41 -0.42
C PHE A 860 -15.49 1.10 -0.87
N ARG A 861 -15.66 0.74 -2.16
CA ARG A 861 -14.95 -0.40 -2.77
C ARG A 861 -13.44 -0.20 -2.80
N MET A 862 -12.94 1.02 -3.04
CA MET A 862 -11.51 1.32 -3.01
C MET A 862 -10.95 1.16 -1.58
N ILE A 863 -11.69 1.63 -0.58
CA ILE A 863 -11.33 1.48 0.85
C ILE A 863 -11.24 0.00 1.23
N ILE A 864 -12.28 -0.79 0.90
CA ILE A 864 -12.29 -2.26 1.07
C ILE A 864 -11.04 -2.88 0.42
N LYS A 865 -10.74 -2.50 -0.83
CA LYS A 865 -9.62 -3.07 -1.59
C LYS A 865 -8.25 -2.75 -0.96
N LYS A 866 -8.05 -1.51 -0.47
CA LYS A 866 -6.84 -1.13 0.26
C LYS A 866 -6.68 -1.92 1.56
N CYS A 867 -7.76 -2.13 2.33
CA CYS A 867 -7.74 -2.95 3.54
C CYS A 867 -7.39 -4.41 3.25
N LEU A 868 -8.10 -5.07 2.30
CA LEU A 868 -7.88 -6.48 1.95
C LEU A 868 -6.47 -6.77 1.45
N HIS A 869 -5.88 -5.86 0.66
CA HIS A 869 -4.56 -6.06 0.06
C HIS A 869 -3.41 -5.43 0.86
N CYS A 870 -3.69 -4.67 1.92
CA CYS A 870 -2.72 -3.79 2.58
C CYS A 870 -1.99 -2.88 1.55
N ASP A 871 -2.76 -2.22 0.68
CA ASP A 871 -2.25 -1.46 -0.47
C ASP A 871 -2.23 0.06 -0.21
N PHE A 872 -1.27 0.47 0.62
CA PHE A 872 -1.10 1.84 1.11
C PHE A 872 0.23 2.50 0.65
N GLY A 873 1.00 1.85 -0.23
CA GLY A 873 2.30 2.35 -0.70
C GLY A 873 3.45 2.25 0.30
N HIS A 874 3.22 1.63 1.46
CA HIS A 874 4.18 1.40 2.54
C HIS A 874 4.48 -0.09 2.74
N ASP A 875 5.22 -0.41 3.80
CA ASP A 875 5.36 -1.78 4.33
C ASP A 875 4.01 -2.35 4.80
N SER A 876 3.99 -3.57 5.35
CA SER A 876 2.77 -4.20 5.88
C SER A 876 2.73 -4.32 7.41
N ASP A 877 3.69 -3.72 8.12
CA ASP A 877 3.73 -3.67 9.57
C ASP A 877 2.93 -2.46 10.07
N PHE A 878 1.77 -2.71 10.67
CA PHE A 878 0.89 -1.64 11.13
C PHE A 878 1.43 -0.88 12.37
N THR A 879 2.58 -1.26 12.93
CA THR A 879 3.30 -0.41 13.89
C THR A 879 4.03 0.76 13.21
N SER A 880 4.29 0.68 11.90
CA SER A 880 4.93 1.69 11.05
C SER A 880 4.10 3.00 11.02
N PRO A 881 4.63 4.15 11.48
CA PRO A 881 3.89 5.41 11.50
C PRO A 881 3.42 5.86 10.11
N ALA A 882 4.16 5.52 9.04
CA ALA A 882 3.79 5.86 7.67
C ALA A 882 2.56 5.07 7.19
N LEU A 883 2.49 3.77 7.51
CA LEU A 883 1.30 2.95 7.22
C LEU A 883 0.08 3.42 8.03
N GLN A 884 0.29 3.86 9.28
CA GLN A 884 -0.77 4.46 10.11
C GLN A 884 -1.29 5.78 9.54
N GLU A 885 -0.40 6.66 9.06
CA GLU A 885 -0.75 7.95 8.45
C GLU A 885 -1.52 7.76 7.13
N ALA A 886 -1.03 6.87 6.25
CA ALA A 886 -1.73 6.51 5.01
C ALA A 886 -3.09 5.84 5.28
N PHE A 887 -3.18 4.94 6.25
CA PHE A 887 -4.45 4.30 6.63
C PHE A 887 -5.47 5.30 7.19
N PHE A 888 -5.04 6.23 8.07
CA PHE A 888 -5.91 7.26 8.61
C PHE A 888 -6.50 8.14 7.49
N HIS A 889 -5.66 8.60 6.57
CA HIS A 889 -6.10 9.40 5.43
C HIS A 889 -7.03 8.61 4.49
N ASP A 890 -6.58 7.45 4.02
CA ASP A 890 -7.24 6.72 2.92
C ASP A 890 -8.43 5.87 3.36
N VAL A 891 -8.44 5.37 4.60
CA VAL A 891 -9.54 4.58 5.17
C VAL A 891 -10.44 5.47 6.02
N ILE A 892 -9.93 6.06 7.10
CA ILE A 892 -10.79 6.77 8.05
C ILE A 892 -11.33 8.07 7.43
N GLY A 893 -10.48 8.92 6.83
CA GLY A 893 -10.92 10.10 6.09
C GLY A 893 -11.84 9.77 4.91
N GLY A 894 -11.56 8.68 4.19
CA GLY A 894 -12.43 8.16 3.13
C GLY A 894 -13.82 7.73 3.64
N LEU A 895 -13.88 7.07 4.79
CA LEU A 895 -15.13 6.66 5.45
C LEU A 895 -15.89 7.85 6.04
N GLU A 896 -15.21 8.84 6.61
CA GLU A 896 -15.84 10.07 7.12
C GLU A 896 -16.49 10.91 6.02
N ASN A 897 -15.84 11.00 4.86
CA ASN A 897 -16.42 11.71 3.72
C ASN A 897 -17.64 10.97 3.15
N LEU A 898 -17.61 9.64 3.13
CA LEU A 898 -18.81 8.84 2.80
C LEU A 898 -19.91 8.95 3.87
N GLU A 899 -19.56 8.99 5.16
CA GLU A 899 -20.53 9.15 6.25
C GLU A 899 -21.26 10.50 6.11
N LYS A 900 -20.53 11.60 5.87
CA LYS A 900 -21.11 12.94 5.61
C LYS A 900 -22.05 12.92 4.40
N VAL A 901 -21.61 12.35 3.27
CA VAL A 901 -22.46 12.23 2.05
C VAL A 901 -23.71 11.40 2.32
N PHE A 902 -23.63 10.30 3.08
CA PHE A 902 -24.82 9.51 3.41
C PHE A 902 -25.72 10.16 4.46
N GLN A 903 -25.16 11.01 5.34
CA GLN A 903 -25.91 11.85 6.30
C GLN A 903 -26.69 12.95 5.56
N GLU A 904 -26.06 13.69 4.64
CA GLU A 904 -26.74 14.67 3.74
C GLU A 904 -27.81 14.03 2.84
N LEU A 905 -27.76 12.71 2.66
CA LEU A 905 -28.77 11.92 1.93
C LEU A 905 -29.91 11.42 2.83
N GLN A 906 -29.79 11.43 4.16
CA GLN A 906 -30.93 11.22 5.04
C GLN A 906 -31.96 12.35 4.85
N PRO A 907 -33.25 12.14 5.17
CA PRO A 907 -34.14 13.28 5.37
C PRO A 907 -33.74 14.01 6.65
N ASP A 908 -33.89 15.33 6.68
CA ASP A 908 -34.15 16.03 7.93
C ASP A 908 -35.46 15.46 8.50
N ASP A 909 -35.39 14.79 9.64
CA ASP A 909 -36.57 14.30 10.37
C ASP A 909 -37.10 15.41 11.30
N PRO A 910 -38.40 15.74 11.24
CA PRO A 910 -39.11 16.51 12.25
C PRO A 910 -39.79 15.61 13.30
#